data_AF-K9CJZ3-F1
#
_entry.id   AF-K9CJZ3-F1
#
_cell.length_a   1.000
_cell.length_b   1.000
_cell.length_c   1.000
_cell.angle_alpha   90.00
_cell.angle_beta   90.00
_cell.angle_gamma   90.00
#
_symmetry.space_group_name_H-M   'P 1'
#
loop_
_entity.id
_entity.type
_entity.pdbx_description
1 polymer ?
#
loop_
_entity_poly.entity_id
_entity_poly.type
_entity_poly.pdbx_seq_one_letter_code
_entity_poly.pdbx_strand_id
1 'polypeptide(L)'
;MIQSVKVKNLSLSKDNVRKSNRDLDIESFAATIAAHGLLQNLVVTPLKKNGHFTVKAGGRRLRALQHLIATGVLPTDHEVPALVLADDADSTEASLAENFGRLPMNPADEATAFNHFIDKGASAEDVAKRFGVTTRFVEQRVRLAELAPCIFQALAAGEISLGVAQAYAVTGDTDRQARVFEQMKSAYYGNQPDNIRRAILNGTVKANDVKARFVGRDAYLAAGGRIEGDLFASEGDENWIDVELLEDLAAQKLEAAAAELAESQGLAFVTPVAATHVPYDTERQLHEYHATARPLTEAEQVRVEALEMENDTLVDQLESELVDGTEEAEAATARLEEIERELDDLDAARKVVDPEVRAQLGTFVYIGGDGAVRVHTRMFSEKPVVDPNAPVVVSPIGGADDVVEQGVKLSATLIDELATQRRQILVAHLASDPALALDLTIFLMAQDAVFANNYVRSHSTLKASPSQFPIFAFRDEGSLASQTIADQRQALVTSWAGHDTMSARFDAFRALDDEARGGWVAFVIAQTFEPTLNAGDGGRLNGFHDHLGRILDIRVEQWWRPTAANFFGRVKKDVMLDALEDIGGPILRGRYKDAKKGDLATTCAALCNGQGIVEAEIREKATAWLPDAMRFDAIEKPERYPARSAFLEAEEDEDVEAVDDALDGEDVEPVGDITDDDGLSEAA
;
A
#
# COMPACT_ATOMS: atom_id res chain seq x y z
N MET A 1 -7.73 -64.16 30.25
CA MET A 1 -9.11 -64.75 30.19
C MET A 1 -10.10 -63.69 30.66
N ILE A 2 -11.29 -63.59 30.06
CA ILE A 2 -12.33 -62.64 30.50
C ILE A 2 -13.07 -63.24 31.71
N GLN A 3 -13.16 -62.48 32.81
CA GLN A 3 -13.83 -62.86 34.06
C GLN A 3 -14.78 -61.75 34.51
N SER A 4 -15.83 -62.10 35.24
CA SER A 4 -16.73 -61.14 35.89
C SER A 4 -16.09 -60.64 37.18
N VAL A 5 -15.93 -59.32 37.34
CA VAL A 5 -15.29 -58.71 38.50
C VAL A 5 -16.16 -57.61 39.08
N LYS A 6 -16.34 -57.62 40.40
CA LYS A 6 -17.05 -56.54 41.11
C LYS A 6 -16.30 -55.21 40.98
N VAL A 7 -17.01 -54.15 40.58
CA VAL A 7 -16.41 -52.81 40.37
C VAL A 7 -15.70 -52.31 41.64
N LYS A 8 -16.23 -52.62 42.83
CA LYS A 8 -15.62 -52.24 44.12
C LYS A 8 -14.24 -52.86 44.37
N ASN A 9 -13.88 -53.93 43.66
CA ASN A 9 -12.58 -54.61 43.77
C ASN A 9 -11.58 -54.12 42.70
N LEU A 10 -11.95 -53.14 41.87
CA LEU A 10 -11.12 -52.58 40.82
C LEU A 10 -10.50 -51.25 41.26
N SER A 11 -9.20 -51.11 41.03
CA SER A 11 -8.44 -49.88 41.30
C SER A 11 -7.66 -49.43 40.07
N LEU A 12 -7.47 -48.13 39.87
CA LEU A 12 -6.72 -47.63 38.71
C LEU A 12 -5.21 -47.84 38.89
N SER A 13 -4.50 -48.28 37.85
CA SER A 13 -3.04 -48.35 37.86
C SER A 13 -2.37 -46.99 38.00
N LYS A 14 -1.22 -46.96 38.68
CA LYS A 14 -0.29 -45.81 38.70
C LYS A 14 0.48 -45.67 37.39
N ASP A 15 0.56 -46.73 36.58
CA ASP A 15 1.35 -46.83 35.35
C ASP A 15 0.57 -46.43 34.08
N ASN A 16 -0.61 -45.80 34.21
CA ASN A 16 -1.41 -45.42 33.06
C ASN A 16 -0.68 -44.36 32.21
N VAL A 17 -0.45 -44.68 30.94
CA VAL A 17 0.29 -43.84 29.99
C VAL A 17 -0.44 -42.51 29.71
N ARG A 18 -1.78 -42.49 29.78
CA ARG A 18 -2.58 -41.28 29.53
C ARG A 18 -2.72 -40.45 30.81
N LYS A 19 -1.83 -39.45 30.96
CA LYS A 19 -1.75 -38.56 32.14
C LYS A 19 -2.61 -37.29 32.04
N SER A 20 -3.00 -36.86 30.84
CA SER A 20 -3.84 -35.68 30.57
C SER A 20 -5.35 -36.03 30.43
N ASN A 21 -6.24 -35.06 30.67
CA ASN A 21 -7.70 -35.16 30.55
C ASN A 21 -8.36 -36.32 31.33
N ARG A 22 -7.89 -36.58 32.56
CA ARG A 22 -8.32 -37.75 33.35
C ARG A 22 -9.79 -37.71 33.78
N ASP A 23 -10.38 -36.52 33.90
CA ASP A 23 -11.71 -36.28 34.47
C ASP A 23 -12.69 -35.56 33.53
N LEU A 24 -12.26 -35.20 32.31
CA LEU A 24 -13.15 -34.60 31.33
C LEU A 24 -14.19 -35.62 30.83
N ASP A 25 -15.46 -35.21 30.89
CA ASP A 25 -16.59 -35.91 30.28
C ASP A 25 -16.92 -37.28 30.90
N ILE A 26 -16.69 -37.44 32.21
CA ILE A 26 -17.07 -38.68 32.93
C ILE A 26 -18.58 -38.83 33.02
N GLU A 27 -19.33 -37.73 33.21
CA GLU A 27 -20.79 -37.75 33.36
C GLU A 27 -21.51 -38.18 32.09
N SER A 28 -21.12 -37.64 30.93
CA SER A 28 -21.68 -38.03 29.61
C SER A 28 -21.35 -39.49 29.27
N PHE A 29 -20.13 -39.93 29.60
CA PHE A 29 -19.72 -41.32 29.41
C PHE A 29 -20.42 -42.29 30.38
N ALA A 30 -20.69 -41.84 31.61
CA ALA A 30 -21.52 -42.56 32.57
C ALA A 30 -22.97 -42.71 32.06
N ALA A 31 -23.56 -41.66 31.49
CA ALA A 31 -24.88 -41.74 30.86
C ALA A 31 -24.90 -42.77 29.71
N THR A 32 -23.84 -42.83 28.91
CA THR A 32 -23.70 -43.83 27.83
C THR A 32 -23.65 -45.26 28.38
N ILE A 33 -22.86 -45.50 29.45
CA ILE A 33 -22.78 -46.81 30.11
C ILE A 33 -24.11 -47.19 30.76
N ALA A 34 -24.83 -46.23 31.35
CA ALA A 34 -26.16 -46.49 31.90
C ALA A 34 -27.18 -46.90 30.82
N ALA A 35 -27.08 -46.30 29.62
CA ALA A 35 -27.98 -46.59 28.51
C ALA A 35 -27.66 -47.90 27.76
N HIS A 36 -26.38 -48.25 27.61
CA HIS A 36 -25.93 -49.34 26.72
C HIS A 36 -25.17 -50.46 27.42
N GLY A 37 -24.87 -50.32 28.70
CA GLY A 37 -23.98 -51.21 29.43
C GLY A 37 -22.51 -51.05 29.02
N LEU A 38 -21.64 -51.88 29.60
CA LEU A 38 -20.22 -51.86 29.28
C LEU A 38 -19.92 -52.67 28.01
N LEU A 39 -19.85 -51.98 26.87
CA LEU A 39 -19.63 -52.60 25.55
C LEU A 39 -18.22 -53.18 25.35
N GLN A 40 -17.22 -52.63 26.04
CA GLN A 40 -15.84 -53.09 25.98
C GLN A 40 -15.33 -53.41 27.39
N ASN A 41 -14.86 -54.64 27.57
CA ASN A 41 -14.31 -55.15 28.82
C ASN A 41 -13.06 -54.36 29.28
N LEU A 42 -12.86 -54.28 30.59
CA LEU A 42 -11.68 -53.67 31.19
C LEU A 42 -10.47 -54.62 31.07
N VAL A 43 -9.25 -54.09 30.98
CA VAL A 43 -8.03 -54.92 31.03
C VAL A 43 -7.38 -54.73 32.40
N VAL A 44 -7.20 -55.84 33.12
CA VAL A 44 -6.81 -55.82 34.53
C VAL A 44 -5.68 -56.81 34.83
N THR A 45 -4.85 -56.49 35.83
CA THR A 45 -3.88 -57.40 36.43
C THR A 45 -4.23 -57.67 37.90
N PRO A 46 -4.05 -58.89 38.42
CA PRO A 46 -4.36 -59.21 39.81
C PRO A 46 -3.41 -58.51 40.79
N LEU A 47 -3.93 -57.97 41.89
CA LEU A 47 -3.13 -57.43 42.99
C LEU A 47 -2.70 -58.53 43.96
N LYS A 48 -1.63 -58.28 44.73
CA LYS A 48 -1.16 -59.17 45.82
C LYS A 48 -2.24 -59.48 46.87
N LYS A 49 -3.31 -58.69 46.94
CA LYS A 49 -4.48 -58.91 47.81
C LYS A 49 -5.53 -59.72 47.05
N ASN A 50 -5.87 -60.90 47.57
CA ASN A 50 -6.81 -61.83 46.94
C ASN A 50 -8.13 -61.14 46.53
N GLY A 51 -8.51 -61.32 45.27
CA GLY A 51 -9.77 -60.83 44.69
C GLY A 51 -9.81 -59.35 44.32
N HIS A 52 -8.69 -58.60 44.42
CA HIS A 52 -8.58 -57.23 43.93
C HIS A 52 -7.77 -57.18 42.64
N PHE A 53 -8.14 -56.27 41.73
CA PHE A 53 -7.46 -56.09 40.45
C PHE A 53 -7.12 -54.63 40.19
N THR A 54 -6.07 -54.43 39.40
CA THR A 54 -5.63 -53.12 38.93
C THR A 54 -5.97 -52.97 37.46
N VAL A 55 -6.74 -51.93 37.12
CA VAL A 55 -7.12 -51.57 35.76
C VAL A 55 -5.94 -50.91 35.06
N LYS A 56 -5.41 -51.59 34.03
CA LYS A 56 -4.30 -51.13 33.19
C LYS A 56 -4.80 -50.45 31.90
N ALA A 57 -5.95 -50.88 31.36
CA ALA A 57 -6.64 -50.24 30.24
C ALA A 57 -8.15 -50.11 30.50
N GLY A 58 -8.75 -48.97 30.11
CA GLY A 58 -10.15 -48.65 30.39
C GLY A 58 -10.39 -47.74 31.60
N GLY A 59 -9.44 -46.88 31.97
CA GLY A 59 -9.55 -45.99 33.14
C GLY A 59 -10.77 -45.05 33.16
N ARG A 60 -11.21 -44.51 31.99
CA ARG A 60 -12.44 -43.70 31.88
C ARG A 60 -13.70 -44.53 32.17
N ARG A 61 -13.75 -45.78 31.68
CA ARG A 61 -14.85 -46.74 31.94
C ARG A 61 -14.97 -47.07 33.43
N LEU A 62 -13.85 -47.34 34.10
CA LEU A 62 -13.85 -47.59 35.55
C LEU A 62 -14.44 -46.42 36.34
N ARG A 63 -14.02 -45.17 36.04
CA ARG A 63 -14.52 -43.99 36.76
C ARG A 63 -15.99 -43.71 36.49
N ALA A 64 -16.45 -43.87 35.25
CA ALA A 64 -17.86 -43.73 34.91
C ALA A 64 -18.73 -44.77 35.64
N LEU A 65 -18.27 -46.03 35.74
CA LEU A 65 -18.93 -47.06 36.56
C LEU A 65 -18.96 -46.71 38.05
N GLN A 66 -17.85 -46.20 38.60
CA GLN A 66 -17.78 -45.74 39.99
C GLN A 66 -18.71 -44.55 40.23
N HIS A 67 -18.81 -43.62 39.28
CA HIS A 67 -19.74 -42.49 39.34
C HIS A 67 -21.20 -42.98 39.34
N LEU A 68 -21.57 -43.91 38.46
CA LEU A 68 -22.92 -44.51 38.44
C LEU A 68 -23.27 -45.26 39.73
N ILE A 69 -22.30 -45.89 40.39
CA ILE A 69 -22.51 -46.52 41.71
C ILE A 69 -22.68 -45.45 42.79
N ALA A 70 -21.87 -44.39 42.76
CA ALA A 70 -21.93 -43.29 43.72
C ALA A 70 -23.24 -42.50 43.62
N THR A 71 -23.79 -42.33 42.41
CA THR A 71 -25.09 -41.69 42.17
C THR A 71 -26.29 -42.63 42.35
N GLY A 72 -26.04 -43.90 42.72
CA GLY A 72 -27.09 -44.89 43.00
C GLY A 72 -27.78 -45.48 41.78
N VAL A 73 -27.29 -45.19 40.57
CA VAL A 73 -27.83 -45.75 39.31
C VAL A 73 -27.45 -47.24 39.17
N LEU A 74 -26.27 -47.64 39.65
CA LEU A 74 -25.83 -49.03 39.68
C LEU A 74 -25.68 -49.54 41.13
N PRO A 75 -25.96 -50.83 41.41
CA PRO A 75 -25.80 -51.39 42.74
C PRO A 75 -24.31 -51.50 43.14
N THR A 76 -24.00 -51.40 44.43
CA THR A 76 -22.63 -51.46 44.96
C THR A 76 -21.88 -52.77 44.63
N ASP A 77 -22.63 -53.85 44.39
CA ASP A 77 -22.11 -55.16 44.00
C ASP A 77 -22.10 -55.40 42.48
N HIS A 78 -22.27 -54.35 41.65
CA HIS A 78 -22.28 -54.49 40.20
C HIS A 78 -20.98 -55.12 39.69
N GLU A 79 -21.12 -56.14 38.83
CA GLU A 79 -20.02 -56.86 38.21
C GLU A 79 -19.87 -56.48 36.76
N VAL A 80 -18.63 -56.41 36.29
CA VAL A 80 -18.29 -56.06 34.91
C VAL A 80 -17.30 -57.07 34.30
N PRO A 81 -17.38 -57.30 32.97
CA PRO A 81 -16.41 -58.15 32.29
C PRO A 81 -15.02 -57.49 32.27
N ALA A 82 -14.00 -58.24 32.69
CA ALA A 82 -12.61 -57.82 32.69
C ALA A 82 -11.69 -58.90 32.11
N LEU A 83 -10.83 -58.55 31.16
CA LEU A 83 -9.72 -59.40 30.70
C LEU A 83 -8.60 -59.37 31.73
N VAL A 84 -8.40 -60.49 32.41
CA VAL A 84 -7.30 -60.66 33.37
C VAL A 84 -6.04 -61.09 32.63
N LEU A 85 -4.98 -60.28 32.73
CA LEU A 85 -3.61 -60.58 32.26
C LEU A 85 -2.78 -61.16 33.41
N ALA A 86 -1.91 -62.12 33.10
CA ALA A 86 -1.12 -62.86 34.09
C ALA A 86 0.17 -62.14 34.51
N ASP A 87 0.73 -61.28 33.65
CA ASP A 87 2.01 -60.59 33.88
C ASP A 87 1.92 -59.08 33.59
N ASP A 88 2.75 -58.29 34.27
CA ASP A 88 2.68 -56.81 34.21
C ASP A 88 3.39 -56.22 32.96
N ALA A 89 4.25 -57.01 32.32
CA ALA A 89 4.97 -56.65 31.08
C ALA A 89 4.04 -56.57 29.86
N ASP A 90 3.12 -57.53 29.69
CA ASP A 90 2.12 -57.56 28.61
C ASP A 90 1.09 -56.41 28.70
N SER A 91 0.99 -55.78 29.86
CA SER A 91 -0.04 -54.78 30.17
C SER A 91 0.23 -53.42 29.51
N THR A 92 1.50 -52.99 29.41
CA THR A 92 1.85 -51.71 28.77
C THR A 92 1.68 -51.80 27.26
N GLU A 93 2.09 -52.93 26.67
CA GLU A 93 1.89 -53.21 25.24
C GLU A 93 0.41 -53.35 24.90
N ALA A 94 -0.38 -54.07 25.71
CA ALA A 94 -1.83 -54.18 25.49
C ALA A 94 -2.55 -52.82 25.59
N SER A 95 -2.15 -51.96 26.52
CA SER A 95 -2.70 -50.60 26.66
C SER A 95 -2.33 -49.71 25.47
N LEU A 96 -1.10 -49.82 24.96
CA LEU A 96 -0.69 -49.11 23.73
C LEU A 96 -1.41 -49.68 22.50
N ALA A 97 -1.45 -50.99 22.32
CA ALA A 97 -2.10 -51.67 21.19
C ALA A 97 -3.61 -51.37 21.13
N GLU A 98 -4.31 -51.31 22.28
CA GLU A 98 -5.73 -50.92 22.33
C GLU A 98 -5.95 -49.47 21.87
N ASN A 99 -5.04 -48.57 22.21
CA ASN A 99 -5.14 -47.16 21.81
C ASN A 99 -4.75 -46.95 20.34
N PHE A 100 -3.74 -47.66 19.83
CA PHE A 100 -3.26 -47.54 18.45
C PHE A 100 -4.12 -48.30 17.43
N GLY A 101 -4.76 -49.41 17.81
CA GLY A 101 -5.55 -50.26 16.91
C GLY A 101 -6.96 -49.74 16.57
N ARG A 102 -7.37 -48.58 17.11
CA ARG A 102 -8.67 -47.98 16.77
C ARG A 102 -8.51 -47.01 15.62
N LEU A 103 -8.99 -47.42 14.44
CA LEU A 103 -9.27 -46.48 13.36
C LEU A 103 -10.52 -45.68 13.74
N PRO A 104 -10.44 -44.34 13.81
CA PRO A 104 -11.63 -43.51 14.01
C PRO A 104 -12.60 -43.73 12.84
N MET A 105 -13.90 -43.63 13.12
CA MET A 105 -14.93 -43.74 12.09
C MET A 105 -14.76 -42.62 11.06
N ASN A 106 -15.10 -42.89 9.80
CA ASN A 106 -15.07 -41.86 8.78
C ASN A 106 -16.10 -40.76 9.14
N PRO A 107 -15.74 -39.46 9.08
CA PRO A 107 -16.68 -38.37 9.33
C PRO A 107 -18.00 -38.43 8.53
N ALA A 108 -18.01 -38.98 7.32
CA ALA A 108 -19.23 -39.18 6.54
C ALA A 108 -20.14 -40.28 7.13
N ASP A 109 -19.54 -41.35 7.67
CA ASP A 109 -20.28 -42.41 8.37
C ASP A 109 -20.86 -41.88 9.69
N GLU A 110 -20.11 -41.02 10.41
CA GLU A 110 -20.60 -40.30 11.60
C GLU A 110 -21.81 -39.42 11.26
N ALA A 111 -21.72 -38.64 10.19
CA ALA A 111 -22.81 -37.80 9.69
C ALA A 111 -24.06 -38.62 9.36
N THR A 112 -23.90 -39.71 8.61
CA THR A 112 -25.01 -40.61 8.24
C THR A 112 -25.63 -41.27 9.48
N ALA A 113 -24.81 -41.75 10.41
CA ALA A 113 -25.26 -42.42 11.62
C ALA A 113 -26.07 -41.48 12.52
N PHE A 114 -25.63 -40.24 12.70
CA PHE A 114 -26.39 -39.25 13.48
C PHE A 114 -27.64 -38.79 12.77
N ASN A 115 -27.57 -38.52 11.45
CA ASN A 115 -28.75 -38.10 10.69
C ASN A 115 -29.88 -39.14 10.74
N HIS A 116 -29.55 -40.44 10.71
CA HIS A 116 -30.53 -41.52 10.89
C HIS A 116 -31.29 -41.47 12.23
N PHE A 117 -30.69 -40.97 13.30
CA PHE A 117 -31.40 -40.78 14.58
C PHE A 117 -32.28 -39.52 14.55
N ILE A 118 -31.80 -38.44 13.90
CA ILE A 118 -32.58 -37.22 13.71
C ILE A 118 -33.81 -37.48 12.84
N ASP A 119 -33.66 -38.21 11.73
CA ASP A 119 -34.75 -38.61 10.82
C ASP A 119 -35.82 -39.47 11.52
N LYS A 120 -35.43 -40.17 12.60
CA LYS A 120 -36.33 -40.96 13.45
C LYS A 120 -36.99 -40.15 14.58
N GLY A 121 -36.79 -38.84 14.61
CA GLY A 121 -37.41 -37.91 15.54
C GLY A 121 -36.64 -37.68 16.85
N ALA A 122 -35.38 -38.10 16.95
CA ALA A 122 -34.54 -37.73 18.10
C ALA A 122 -34.04 -36.28 17.96
N SER A 123 -33.91 -35.56 19.08
CA SER A 123 -33.24 -34.25 19.06
C SER A 123 -31.71 -34.43 19.02
N ALA A 124 -30.97 -33.41 18.55
CA ALA A 124 -29.51 -33.41 18.59
C ALA A 124 -28.96 -33.58 20.02
N GLU A 125 -29.67 -33.06 21.03
CA GLU A 125 -29.32 -33.21 22.44
C GLU A 125 -29.47 -34.66 22.93
N ASP A 126 -30.51 -35.36 22.51
CA ASP A 126 -30.73 -36.77 22.86
C ASP A 126 -29.65 -37.67 22.24
N VAL A 127 -29.29 -37.40 20.98
CA VAL A 127 -28.20 -38.09 20.28
C VAL A 127 -26.88 -37.82 20.99
N ALA A 128 -26.58 -36.58 21.36
CA ALA A 128 -25.36 -36.19 22.07
C ALA A 128 -25.21 -36.94 23.40
N LYS A 129 -26.26 -36.98 24.23
CA LYS A 129 -26.30 -37.73 25.49
C LYS A 129 -26.07 -39.22 25.28
N ARG A 130 -26.69 -39.80 24.25
CA ARG A 130 -26.63 -41.24 23.97
C ARG A 130 -25.24 -41.69 23.53
N PHE A 131 -24.52 -40.85 22.78
CA PHE A 131 -23.20 -41.19 22.23
C PHE A 131 -22.02 -40.58 23.01
N GLY A 132 -22.30 -39.81 24.08
CA GLY A 132 -21.25 -39.20 24.91
C GLY A 132 -20.42 -38.15 24.14
N VAL A 133 -21.09 -37.37 23.31
CA VAL A 133 -20.51 -36.26 22.53
C VAL A 133 -21.26 -34.97 22.83
N THR A 134 -20.74 -33.82 22.41
CA THR A 134 -21.43 -32.54 22.61
C THR A 134 -22.57 -32.36 21.59
N THR A 135 -23.63 -31.62 21.97
CA THR A 135 -24.72 -31.27 21.05
C THR A 135 -24.20 -30.60 19.77
N ARG A 136 -23.27 -29.66 19.94
CA ARG A 136 -22.57 -28.99 18.82
C ARG A 136 -21.86 -29.97 17.88
N PHE A 137 -21.28 -31.05 18.41
CA PHE A 137 -20.63 -32.07 17.57
C PHE A 137 -21.64 -32.83 16.73
N VAL A 138 -22.81 -33.17 17.30
CA VAL A 138 -23.91 -33.80 16.55
C VAL A 138 -24.44 -32.86 15.47
N GLU A 139 -24.72 -31.61 15.80
CA GLU A 139 -25.21 -30.59 14.85
C GLU A 139 -24.23 -30.40 13.68
N GLN A 140 -22.92 -30.32 13.96
CA GLN A 140 -21.90 -30.21 12.91
C GLN A 140 -21.90 -31.40 11.96
N ARG A 141 -22.13 -32.62 12.47
CA ARG A 141 -22.15 -33.85 11.66
C ARG A 141 -23.44 -33.99 10.87
N VAL A 142 -24.58 -33.65 11.45
CA VAL A 142 -25.87 -33.58 10.74
C VAL A 142 -25.78 -32.56 9.62
N ARG A 143 -25.18 -31.39 9.86
CA ARG A 143 -24.96 -30.37 8.84
C ARG A 143 -24.12 -30.85 7.66
N LEU A 144 -23.18 -31.77 7.88
CA LEU A 144 -22.42 -32.39 6.79
C LEU A 144 -23.27 -33.38 5.99
N ALA A 145 -24.22 -34.06 6.61
CA ALA A 145 -25.15 -34.96 5.91
C ALA A 145 -26.08 -34.21 4.93
N GLU A 146 -26.30 -32.91 5.16
CA GLU A 146 -27.09 -32.03 4.30
C GLU A 146 -26.29 -31.42 3.12
N LEU A 147 -25.00 -31.75 2.98
CA LEU A 147 -24.19 -31.26 1.87
C LEU A 147 -24.68 -31.78 0.51
N ALA A 148 -24.36 -31.03 -0.54
CA ALA A 148 -24.59 -31.46 -1.92
C ALA A 148 -24.02 -32.87 -2.17
N PRO A 149 -24.73 -33.76 -2.89
CA PRO A 149 -24.34 -35.17 -3.00
C PRO A 149 -22.90 -35.41 -3.49
N CYS A 150 -22.41 -34.60 -4.43
CA CYS A 150 -21.04 -34.71 -4.93
C CYS A 150 -19.98 -34.45 -3.86
N ILE A 151 -20.22 -33.49 -2.96
CA ILE A 151 -19.30 -33.12 -1.87
C ILE A 151 -19.36 -34.18 -0.77
N PHE A 152 -20.56 -34.64 -0.42
CA PHE A 152 -20.73 -35.69 0.59
C PHE A 152 -20.05 -37.00 0.17
N GLN A 153 -20.18 -37.38 -1.11
CA GLN A 153 -19.51 -38.55 -1.67
C GLN A 153 -17.98 -38.41 -1.66
N ALA A 154 -17.45 -37.23 -2.01
CA ALA A 154 -16.01 -36.96 -1.94
C ALA A 154 -15.48 -37.05 -0.50
N LEU A 155 -16.25 -36.61 0.50
CA LEU A 155 -15.91 -36.77 1.91
C LEU A 155 -15.92 -38.25 2.32
N ALA A 156 -16.94 -39.01 1.89
CA ALA A 156 -17.05 -40.44 2.16
C ALA A 156 -15.90 -41.25 1.54
N ALA A 157 -15.48 -40.89 0.33
CA ALA A 157 -14.33 -41.50 -0.36
C ALA A 157 -12.97 -41.08 0.23
N GLY A 158 -12.93 -40.05 1.10
CA GLY A 158 -11.70 -39.49 1.65
C GLY A 158 -10.92 -38.62 0.67
N GLU A 159 -11.54 -38.21 -0.44
CA GLU A 159 -10.96 -37.32 -1.45
C GLU A 159 -10.83 -35.88 -0.93
N ILE A 160 -11.76 -35.47 -0.05
CA ILE A 160 -11.69 -34.20 0.67
C ILE A 160 -11.62 -34.42 2.17
N SER A 161 -10.92 -33.52 2.86
CA SER A 161 -10.84 -33.55 4.32
C SER A 161 -12.12 -33.03 4.97
N LEU A 162 -12.32 -33.34 6.25
CA LEU A 162 -13.41 -32.80 7.06
C LEU A 162 -13.42 -31.25 7.05
N GLY A 163 -12.26 -30.61 7.15
CA GLY A 163 -12.16 -29.15 7.16
C GLY A 163 -12.62 -28.52 5.84
N VAL A 164 -12.41 -29.21 4.72
CA VAL A 164 -12.88 -28.80 3.38
C VAL A 164 -14.39 -28.94 3.30
N ALA A 165 -14.96 -30.07 3.71
CA ALA A 165 -16.41 -30.27 3.73
C ALA A 165 -17.14 -29.26 4.65
N GLN A 166 -16.53 -28.91 5.79
CA GLN A 166 -17.05 -27.86 6.68
C GLN A 166 -17.06 -26.47 6.04
N ALA A 167 -16.15 -26.17 5.11
CA ALA A 167 -16.18 -24.90 4.38
C ALA A 167 -17.39 -24.82 3.44
N TYR A 168 -17.79 -25.93 2.83
CA TYR A 168 -19.00 -26.01 2.00
C TYR A 168 -20.30 -25.88 2.82
N ALA A 169 -20.28 -26.41 4.04
CA ALA A 169 -21.43 -26.43 4.95
C ALA A 169 -21.85 -25.04 5.50
N VAL A 170 -21.10 -23.98 5.20
CA VAL A 170 -21.39 -22.60 5.62
C VAL A 170 -22.73 -22.11 5.06
N THR A 171 -23.12 -22.55 3.87
CA THR A 171 -24.44 -22.27 3.27
C THR A 171 -25.30 -23.53 3.21
N GLY A 172 -26.62 -23.39 3.25
CA GLY A 172 -27.57 -24.50 3.04
C GLY A 172 -27.95 -24.71 1.57
N ASP A 173 -27.49 -23.85 0.68
CA ASP A 173 -27.78 -23.92 -0.75
C ASP A 173 -26.91 -25.00 -1.42
N THR A 174 -27.54 -26.14 -1.69
CA THR A 174 -26.88 -27.30 -2.30
C THR A 174 -26.47 -27.06 -3.76
N ASP A 175 -27.16 -26.19 -4.50
CA ASP A 175 -26.81 -25.84 -5.89
C ASP A 175 -25.57 -24.93 -5.92
N ARG A 176 -25.47 -23.97 -5.01
CA ARG A 176 -24.27 -23.13 -4.84
C ARG A 176 -23.08 -23.95 -4.40
N GLN A 177 -23.28 -24.87 -3.45
CA GLN A 177 -22.26 -25.82 -3.03
C GLN A 177 -21.71 -26.64 -4.21
N ALA A 178 -22.60 -27.26 -5.01
CA ALA A 178 -22.20 -28.10 -6.14
C ALA A 178 -21.42 -27.33 -7.21
N ARG A 179 -21.84 -26.10 -7.54
CA ARG A 179 -21.14 -25.23 -8.50
C ARG A 179 -19.74 -24.84 -8.03
N VAL A 180 -19.62 -24.35 -6.80
CA VAL A 180 -18.31 -23.98 -6.24
C VAL A 180 -17.41 -25.21 -6.15
N PHE A 181 -17.95 -26.38 -5.82
CA PHE A 181 -17.18 -27.62 -5.77
C PHE A 181 -16.58 -28.00 -7.13
N GLU A 182 -17.35 -27.90 -8.21
CA GLU A 182 -16.85 -28.17 -9.57
C GLU A 182 -15.79 -27.14 -10.00
N GLN A 183 -16.04 -25.85 -9.72
CA GLN A 183 -15.07 -24.79 -9.99
C GLN A 183 -13.74 -25.04 -9.25
N MET A 184 -13.81 -25.39 -7.96
CA MET A 184 -12.64 -25.60 -7.12
C MET A 184 -11.85 -26.85 -7.47
N LYS A 185 -12.47 -27.87 -8.08
CA LYS A 185 -11.79 -29.09 -8.52
C LYS A 185 -10.64 -28.82 -9.51
N SER A 186 -10.78 -27.77 -10.32
CA SER A 186 -9.76 -27.35 -11.29
C SER A 186 -8.80 -26.27 -10.77
N ALA A 187 -9.07 -25.67 -9.61
CA ALA A 187 -8.33 -24.53 -9.08
C ALA A 187 -7.08 -24.95 -8.30
N TYR A 188 -5.98 -24.21 -8.47
CA TYR A 188 -4.65 -24.54 -7.91
C TYR A 188 -4.56 -24.55 -6.36
N TYR A 189 -5.62 -24.11 -5.66
CA TYR A 189 -5.79 -24.24 -4.20
C TYR A 189 -7.25 -24.49 -3.80
N GLY A 190 -8.01 -25.19 -4.65
CA GLY A 190 -9.45 -25.42 -4.43
C GLY A 190 -9.78 -26.32 -3.23
N ASN A 191 -8.77 -26.98 -2.65
CA ASN A 191 -8.90 -27.81 -1.46
C ASN A 191 -8.55 -27.05 -0.16
N GLN A 192 -8.34 -25.74 -0.20
CA GLN A 192 -8.09 -24.93 1.00
C GLN A 192 -9.41 -24.39 1.58
N PRO A 193 -9.74 -24.65 2.86
CA PRO A 193 -11.02 -24.23 3.46
C PRO A 193 -11.32 -22.74 3.34
N ASP A 194 -10.32 -21.86 3.49
CA ASP A 194 -10.54 -20.40 3.43
C ASP A 194 -10.91 -19.92 2.02
N ASN A 195 -10.32 -20.50 0.99
CA ASN A 195 -10.64 -20.18 -0.41
C ASN A 195 -12.06 -20.63 -0.77
N ILE A 196 -12.47 -21.81 -0.28
CA ILE A 196 -13.83 -22.32 -0.45
C ILE A 196 -14.83 -21.42 0.28
N ARG A 197 -14.56 -21.04 1.54
CA ARG A 197 -15.42 -20.10 2.27
C ARG A 197 -15.54 -18.78 1.52
N ARG A 198 -14.43 -18.24 1.01
CA ARG A 198 -14.43 -17.00 0.23
C ARG A 198 -15.26 -17.14 -1.05
N ALA A 199 -15.12 -18.23 -1.80
CA ALA A 199 -15.91 -18.42 -3.02
C ALA A 199 -17.40 -18.65 -2.74
N ILE A 200 -17.71 -19.40 -1.67
CA ILE A 200 -19.09 -19.56 -1.20
C ILE A 200 -19.66 -18.26 -0.68
N LEU A 201 -18.88 -17.35 -0.12
CA LEU A 201 -19.37 -16.09 0.42
C LEU A 201 -19.40 -14.97 -0.64
N ASN A 202 -18.43 -14.91 -1.57
CA ASN A 202 -18.27 -13.82 -2.55
C ASN A 202 -19.03 -14.02 -3.88
N GLY A 203 -19.84 -15.06 -4.01
CA GLY A 203 -20.65 -15.32 -5.23
C GLY A 203 -21.88 -14.41 -5.41
N THR A 204 -21.89 -13.21 -4.82
CA THR A 204 -22.98 -12.23 -4.94
C THR A 204 -22.41 -10.84 -5.13
N VAL A 205 -23.01 -10.04 -6.02
CA VAL A 205 -22.64 -8.65 -6.28
C VAL A 205 -23.62 -7.73 -5.55
N LYS A 206 -23.13 -6.70 -4.87
CA LYS A 206 -24.00 -5.72 -4.19
C LYS A 206 -24.70 -4.84 -5.23
N ALA A 207 -25.93 -4.40 -4.95
CA ALA A 207 -26.64 -3.47 -5.84
C ALA A 207 -25.92 -2.13 -6.06
N ASN A 208 -25.01 -1.75 -5.15
CA ASN A 208 -24.16 -0.56 -5.29
C ASN A 208 -22.89 -0.78 -6.14
N ASP A 209 -22.63 -2.00 -6.59
CA ASP A 209 -21.51 -2.31 -7.47
C ASP A 209 -21.69 -1.61 -8.82
N VAL A 210 -20.56 -1.28 -9.44
CA VAL A 210 -20.51 -0.51 -10.67
C VAL A 210 -21.22 -1.22 -11.83
N LYS A 211 -21.09 -2.54 -11.92
CA LYS A 211 -21.75 -3.35 -12.96
C LYS A 211 -23.26 -3.46 -12.70
N ALA A 212 -23.67 -3.61 -11.44
CA ALA A 212 -25.09 -3.68 -11.05
C ALA A 212 -25.81 -2.36 -11.33
N ARG A 213 -25.20 -1.22 -10.99
CA ARG A 213 -25.69 0.12 -11.33
C ARG A 213 -25.79 0.34 -12.83
N PHE A 214 -24.77 -0.08 -13.57
CA PHE A 214 -24.72 0.07 -15.02
C PHE A 214 -25.81 -0.73 -15.74
N VAL A 215 -26.04 -1.99 -15.37
CA VAL A 215 -27.09 -2.83 -15.97
C VAL A 215 -28.48 -2.34 -15.53
N GLY A 216 -28.64 -2.05 -14.24
CA GLY A 216 -29.90 -1.63 -13.64
C GLY A 216 -30.78 -2.80 -13.21
N ARG A 217 -31.48 -2.62 -12.08
CA ARG A 217 -32.25 -3.67 -11.39
C ARG A 217 -33.32 -4.31 -12.28
N ASP A 218 -34.09 -3.50 -12.98
CA ASP A 218 -35.21 -3.97 -13.81
C ASP A 218 -34.73 -4.80 -15.00
N ALA A 219 -33.61 -4.42 -15.62
CA ALA A 219 -33.03 -5.15 -16.74
C ALA A 219 -32.50 -6.52 -16.29
N TYR A 220 -31.85 -6.58 -15.11
CA TYR A 220 -31.35 -7.81 -14.53
C TYR A 220 -32.49 -8.78 -14.13
N LEU A 221 -33.57 -8.27 -13.51
CA LEU A 221 -34.75 -9.07 -13.19
C LEU A 221 -35.49 -9.55 -14.44
N ALA A 222 -35.61 -8.71 -15.48
CA ALA A 222 -36.25 -9.07 -16.75
C ALA A 222 -35.51 -10.20 -17.48
N ALA A 223 -34.18 -10.27 -17.32
CA ALA A 223 -33.36 -11.36 -17.84
C ALA A 223 -33.39 -12.64 -16.97
N GLY A 224 -34.20 -12.66 -15.90
CA GLY A 224 -34.34 -13.80 -15.00
C GLY A 224 -33.35 -13.83 -13.82
N GLY A 225 -32.62 -12.73 -13.59
CA GLY A 225 -31.68 -12.61 -12.49
C GLY A 225 -32.38 -12.63 -11.13
N ARG A 226 -31.73 -13.27 -10.15
CA ARG A 226 -32.26 -13.37 -8.79
C ARG A 226 -31.57 -12.38 -7.86
N ILE A 227 -32.38 -11.77 -6.99
CA ILE A 227 -31.95 -10.82 -5.97
C ILE A 227 -32.34 -11.38 -4.60
N GLU A 228 -31.41 -11.31 -3.66
CA GLU A 228 -31.62 -11.63 -2.24
C GLU A 228 -31.53 -10.33 -1.44
N GLY A 229 -32.60 -9.99 -0.73
CA GLY A 229 -32.66 -8.80 0.12
C GLY A 229 -33.20 -9.15 1.49
N ASP A 230 -32.66 -8.46 2.50
CA ASP A 230 -33.31 -8.37 3.81
C ASP A 230 -34.60 -7.57 3.64
N LEU A 231 -35.73 -8.11 4.11
CA LEU A 231 -37.06 -7.50 4.04
C LEU A 231 -37.14 -6.14 4.75
N PHE A 232 -36.08 -5.73 5.46
CA PHE A 232 -35.96 -4.48 6.20
C PHE A 232 -34.82 -3.56 5.72
N ALA A 233 -34.09 -3.91 4.65
CA ALA A 233 -32.99 -3.08 4.14
C ALA A 233 -33.46 -1.96 3.20
N SER A 234 -32.74 -0.84 3.23
CA SER A 234 -32.92 0.31 2.34
C SER A 234 -32.60 -0.04 0.87
N GLU A 235 -33.21 0.67 -0.09
CA GLU A 235 -32.87 0.56 -1.51
C GLU A 235 -31.35 0.72 -1.71
N GLY A 236 -30.69 -0.33 -2.23
CA GLY A 236 -29.23 -0.36 -2.46
C GLY A 236 -28.44 -1.39 -1.66
N ASP A 237 -29.03 -2.04 -0.66
CA ASP A 237 -28.39 -3.10 0.14
C ASP A 237 -28.65 -4.53 -0.35
N GLU A 238 -29.39 -4.66 -1.46
CA GLU A 238 -29.74 -5.92 -2.10
C GLU A 238 -28.51 -6.63 -2.69
N ASN A 239 -28.50 -7.96 -2.63
CA ASN A 239 -27.45 -8.81 -3.20
C ASN A 239 -27.96 -9.48 -4.49
N TRP A 240 -27.21 -9.34 -5.57
CA TRP A 240 -27.51 -9.94 -6.87
C TRP A 240 -26.74 -11.25 -6.98
N ILE A 241 -27.47 -12.34 -7.23
CA ILE A 241 -26.97 -13.71 -7.10
C ILE A 241 -26.28 -14.22 -8.37
N ASP A 242 -26.82 -13.88 -9.53
CA ASP A 242 -26.43 -14.43 -10.83
C ASP A 242 -25.38 -13.53 -11.49
N VAL A 243 -24.15 -13.60 -11.00
CA VAL A 243 -23.02 -12.75 -11.45
C VAL A 243 -22.70 -12.94 -12.94
N GLU A 244 -22.75 -14.16 -13.46
CA GLU A 244 -22.52 -14.43 -14.88
C GLU A 244 -23.56 -13.71 -15.77
N LEU A 245 -24.84 -13.75 -15.37
CA LEU A 245 -25.91 -13.02 -16.06
C LEU A 245 -25.68 -11.50 -16.00
N LEU A 246 -25.22 -11.00 -14.85
CA LEU A 246 -24.87 -9.59 -14.70
C LEU A 246 -23.71 -9.18 -15.62
N GLU A 247 -22.68 -10.01 -15.74
CA GLU A 247 -21.55 -9.77 -16.64
C GLU A 247 -21.96 -9.81 -18.11
N ASP A 248 -22.81 -10.77 -18.50
CA ASP A 248 -23.33 -10.87 -19.87
C ASP A 248 -24.18 -9.65 -20.25
N LEU A 249 -25.06 -9.18 -19.36
CA LEU A 249 -25.87 -7.99 -19.59
C LEU A 249 -25.02 -6.71 -19.64
N ALA A 250 -24.00 -6.62 -18.78
CA ALA A 250 -23.06 -5.49 -18.80
C ALA A 250 -22.26 -5.47 -20.10
N ALA A 251 -21.78 -6.64 -20.56
CA ALA A 251 -21.06 -6.78 -21.83
C ALA A 251 -21.94 -6.37 -23.02
N GLN A 252 -23.16 -6.90 -23.13
CA GLN A 252 -24.09 -6.56 -24.22
C GLN A 252 -24.43 -5.05 -24.25
N LYS A 253 -24.66 -4.45 -23.08
CA LYS A 253 -24.97 -3.02 -22.98
C LYS A 253 -23.76 -2.15 -23.33
N LEU A 254 -22.55 -2.55 -22.96
CA LEU A 254 -21.31 -1.86 -23.36
C LEU A 254 -21.01 -2.04 -24.85
N GLU A 255 -21.21 -3.22 -25.41
CA GLU A 255 -21.04 -3.50 -26.85
C GLU A 255 -21.97 -2.63 -27.69
N ALA A 256 -23.24 -2.48 -27.28
CA ALA A 256 -24.18 -1.59 -27.95
C ALA A 256 -23.73 -0.12 -27.89
N ALA A 257 -23.28 0.36 -26.72
CA ALA A 257 -22.76 1.71 -26.57
C ALA A 257 -21.48 1.94 -27.38
N ALA A 258 -20.60 0.94 -27.45
CA ALA A 258 -19.39 0.97 -28.25
C ALA A 258 -19.71 1.05 -29.76
N ALA A 259 -20.69 0.27 -30.23
CA ALA A 259 -21.13 0.30 -31.63
C ALA A 259 -21.74 1.65 -32.02
N GLU A 260 -22.60 2.22 -31.17
CA GLU A 260 -23.19 3.55 -31.38
C GLU A 260 -22.11 4.66 -31.42
N LEU A 261 -21.12 4.57 -30.54
CA LEU A 261 -19.99 5.49 -30.52
C LEU A 261 -19.12 5.36 -31.78
N ALA A 262 -18.85 4.13 -32.22
CA ALA A 262 -18.07 3.87 -33.42
C ALA A 262 -18.74 4.48 -34.66
N GLU A 263 -20.05 4.32 -34.80
CA GLU A 263 -20.84 4.85 -35.93
C GLU A 263 -20.95 6.37 -35.88
N SER A 264 -21.28 6.95 -34.72
CA SER A 264 -21.45 8.40 -34.58
C SER A 264 -20.14 9.19 -34.75
N GLN A 265 -19.01 8.61 -34.36
CA GLN A 265 -17.69 9.25 -34.45
C GLN A 265 -16.84 8.79 -35.63
N GLY A 266 -17.31 7.84 -36.44
CA GLY A 266 -16.58 7.32 -37.61
C GLY A 266 -15.26 6.64 -37.26
N LEU A 267 -15.22 5.91 -36.13
CA LEU A 267 -14.03 5.19 -35.65
C LEU A 267 -13.96 3.78 -36.24
N ALA A 268 -12.75 3.25 -36.42
CA ALA A 268 -12.49 1.89 -36.90
C ALA A 268 -13.01 0.82 -35.93
N PHE A 269 -12.82 1.04 -34.64
CA PHE A 269 -13.27 0.15 -33.57
C PHE A 269 -13.50 0.93 -32.28
N VAL A 270 -14.38 0.43 -31.43
CA VAL A 270 -14.51 0.88 -30.05
C VAL A 270 -14.55 -0.36 -29.19
N THR A 271 -13.55 -0.52 -28.31
CA THR A 271 -13.41 -1.74 -27.50
C THR A 271 -14.14 -1.56 -26.17
N PRO A 272 -15.17 -2.38 -25.87
CA PRO A 272 -15.86 -2.32 -24.59
C PRO A 272 -15.01 -2.96 -23.49
N VAL A 273 -14.93 -2.29 -22.35
CA VAL A 273 -14.21 -2.75 -21.16
C VAL A 273 -15.17 -2.76 -19.96
N ALA A 274 -15.52 -3.95 -19.49
CA ALA A 274 -16.40 -4.15 -18.34
C ALA A 274 -15.67 -3.94 -16.99
N ALA A 275 -14.98 -2.80 -16.85
CA ALA A 275 -14.23 -2.40 -15.66
C ALA A 275 -14.30 -0.87 -15.45
N THR A 276 -13.79 -0.40 -14.31
CA THR A 276 -13.77 1.02 -13.94
C THR A 276 -12.67 1.84 -14.62
N HIS A 277 -11.73 1.16 -15.27
CA HIS A 277 -10.66 1.74 -16.07
C HIS A 277 -10.25 0.76 -17.17
N VAL A 278 -9.51 1.26 -18.16
CA VAL A 278 -8.90 0.42 -19.21
C VAL A 278 -7.65 -0.25 -18.62
N PRO A 279 -7.48 -1.58 -18.72
CA PRO A 279 -6.26 -2.25 -18.28
C PRO A 279 -5.05 -1.87 -19.14
N TYR A 280 -3.91 -1.66 -18.49
CA TYR A 280 -2.66 -1.26 -19.15
C TYR A 280 -2.21 -2.24 -20.27
N ASP A 281 -2.41 -3.55 -20.07
CA ASP A 281 -2.04 -4.56 -21.06
C ASP A 281 -2.87 -4.48 -22.35
N THR A 282 -4.08 -3.91 -22.29
CA THR A 282 -4.94 -3.70 -23.45
C THR A 282 -4.47 -2.50 -24.27
N GLU A 283 -4.02 -1.43 -23.61
CA GLU A 283 -3.45 -0.24 -24.27
C GLU A 283 -2.11 -0.57 -24.94
N ARG A 284 -1.24 -1.32 -24.26
CA ARG A 284 0.12 -1.67 -24.74
C ARG A 284 0.12 -2.45 -26.07
N GLN A 285 -0.99 -3.11 -26.41
CA GLN A 285 -1.12 -3.87 -27.65
C GLN A 285 -1.46 -3.00 -28.87
N LEU A 286 -1.76 -1.71 -28.67
CA LEU A 286 -2.14 -0.78 -29.72
C LEU A 286 -1.15 0.38 -29.84
N HIS A 287 -1.17 1.07 -30.97
CA HIS A 287 -0.38 2.26 -31.23
C HIS A 287 -1.19 3.52 -30.90
N GLU A 288 -0.77 4.28 -29.88
CA GLU A 288 -1.39 5.56 -29.52
C GLU A 288 -1.23 6.58 -30.65
N TYR A 289 -2.32 7.27 -31.00
CA TYR A 289 -2.33 8.32 -32.00
C TYR A 289 -2.38 9.70 -31.34
N HIS A 290 -1.36 10.53 -31.63
CA HIS A 290 -1.31 11.93 -31.19
C HIS A 290 -1.69 12.84 -32.35
N ALA A 291 -2.89 13.42 -32.30
CA ALA A 291 -3.31 14.43 -33.27
C ALA A 291 -2.45 15.69 -33.13
N THR A 292 -1.82 16.14 -34.22
CA THR A 292 -1.07 17.39 -34.21
C THR A 292 -2.04 18.57 -34.14
N ALA A 293 -1.82 19.49 -33.19
CA ALA A 293 -2.64 20.70 -33.08
C ALA A 293 -2.36 21.64 -34.26
N ARG A 294 -3.40 22.03 -35.01
CA ARG A 294 -3.26 23.12 -35.99
C ARG A 294 -2.88 24.43 -35.28
N PRO A 295 -2.24 25.38 -35.98
CA PRO A 295 -2.07 26.73 -35.46
C PRO A 295 -3.45 27.37 -35.17
N LEU A 296 -3.47 28.26 -34.17
CA LEU A 296 -4.64 29.07 -33.83
C LEU A 296 -5.00 29.97 -35.02
N THR A 297 -6.29 30.09 -35.32
CA THR A 297 -6.75 31.12 -36.27
C THR A 297 -6.62 32.51 -35.64
N GLU A 298 -6.59 33.57 -36.45
CA GLU A 298 -6.53 34.95 -35.92
C GLU A 298 -7.67 35.25 -34.94
N ALA A 299 -8.88 34.71 -35.17
CA ALA A 299 -10.02 34.89 -34.27
C ALA A 299 -9.86 34.13 -32.95
N GLU A 300 -9.32 32.91 -32.99
CA GLU A 300 -9.05 32.11 -31.79
C GLU A 300 -7.88 32.68 -31.00
N GLN A 301 -6.84 33.16 -31.68
CA GLN A 301 -5.70 33.83 -31.05
C GLN A 301 -6.16 35.05 -30.24
N VAL A 302 -7.01 35.90 -30.85
CA VAL A 302 -7.61 37.06 -30.15
C VAL A 302 -8.50 36.60 -28.98
N ARG A 303 -9.20 35.47 -29.10
CA ARG A 303 -10.04 34.95 -28.02
C ARG A 303 -9.21 34.40 -26.86
N VAL A 304 -8.15 33.65 -27.16
CA VAL A 304 -7.18 33.14 -26.16
C VAL A 304 -6.55 34.31 -25.42
N GLU A 305 -6.02 35.31 -26.12
CA GLU A 305 -5.42 36.50 -25.49
C GLU A 305 -6.42 37.24 -24.59
N ALA A 306 -7.69 37.35 -25.00
CA ALA A 306 -8.72 37.97 -24.18
C ALA A 306 -9.07 37.14 -22.93
N LEU A 307 -9.11 35.81 -23.06
CA LEU A 307 -9.37 34.88 -21.94
C LEU A 307 -8.21 34.85 -20.95
N GLU A 308 -6.96 34.88 -21.44
CA GLU A 308 -5.76 34.99 -20.61
C GLU A 308 -5.75 36.30 -19.80
N MET A 309 -6.05 37.43 -20.45
CA MET A 309 -6.17 38.72 -19.76
C MET A 309 -7.29 38.74 -18.70
N GLU A 310 -8.42 38.09 -18.98
CA GLU A 310 -9.54 37.96 -18.04
C GLU A 310 -9.14 37.05 -16.85
N ASN A 311 -8.43 35.96 -17.11
CA ASN A 311 -7.90 35.04 -16.10
C ASN A 311 -6.96 35.77 -15.13
N ASP A 312 -5.94 36.46 -15.66
CA ASP A 312 -4.97 37.23 -14.88
C ASP A 312 -5.67 38.25 -13.97
N THR A 313 -6.68 38.95 -14.50
CA THR A 313 -7.45 39.96 -13.74
C THR A 313 -8.24 39.32 -12.59
N LEU A 314 -8.88 38.17 -12.82
CA LEU A 314 -9.68 37.48 -11.81
C LEU A 314 -8.82 36.84 -10.72
N VAL A 315 -7.64 36.30 -11.08
CA VAL A 315 -6.66 35.79 -10.12
C VAL A 315 -6.15 36.93 -9.23
N ASP A 316 -5.77 38.07 -9.81
CA ASP A 316 -5.32 39.24 -9.05
C ASP A 316 -6.41 39.74 -8.07
N GLN A 317 -7.68 39.74 -8.51
CA GLN A 317 -8.82 40.12 -7.66
C GLN A 317 -9.02 39.14 -6.49
N LEU A 318 -8.93 37.84 -6.73
CA LEU A 318 -9.04 36.81 -5.68
C LEU A 318 -7.90 36.89 -4.67
N GLU A 319 -6.69 37.20 -5.10
CA GLU A 319 -5.52 37.26 -4.21
C GLU A 319 -5.45 38.56 -3.38
N SER A 320 -5.99 39.67 -3.88
CA SER A 320 -5.73 41.00 -3.30
C SER A 320 -6.95 41.82 -2.91
N GLU A 321 -8.12 41.57 -3.51
CA GLU A 321 -9.31 42.42 -3.35
C GLU A 321 -10.51 41.67 -2.75
N LEU A 322 -10.74 40.44 -3.17
CA LEU A 322 -11.88 39.60 -2.77
C LEU A 322 -11.52 38.74 -1.56
N VAL A 323 -12.49 38.55 -0.67
CA VAL A 323 -12.31 37.74 0.54
C VAL A 323 -12.89 36.35 0.32
N ASP A 324 -12.13 35.31 0.68
CA ASP A 324 -12.56 33.91 0.58
C ASP A 324 -13.93 33.68 1.22
N GLY A 325 -14.82 32.99 0.48
CA GLY A 325 -16.18 32.64 0.93
C GLY A 325 -17.23 33.75 0.74
N THR A 326 -16.91 34.83 0.02
CA THR A 326 -17.90 35.80 -0.45
C THR A 326 -18.54 35.34 -1.77
N GLU A 327 -19.79 35.76 -2.05
CA GLU A 327 -20.46 35.45 -3.32
C GLU A 327 -19.66 35.96 -4.54
N GLU A 328 -18.96 37.09 -4.40
CA GLU A 328 -18.09 37.61 -5.46
C GLU A 328 -16.82 36.76 -5.68
N ALA A 329 -16.21 36.23 -4.61
CA ALA A 329 -15.05 35.32 -4.72
C ALA A 329 -15.43 33.95 -5.29
N GLU A 330 -16.59 33.42 -4.89
CA GLU A 330 -17.12 32.17 -5.46
C GLU A 330 -17.47 32.33 -6.94
N ALA A 331 -18.06 33.48 -7.33
CA ALA A 331 -18.35 33.79 -8.73
C ALA A 331 -17.07 33.96 -9.57
N ALA A 332 -16.04 34.61 -9.04
CA ALA A 332 -14.74 34.75 -9.71
C ALA A 332 -14.04 33.39 -9.89
N THR A 333 -14.09 32.52 -8.88
CA THR A 333 -13.56 31.15 -8.96
C THR A 333 -14.31 30.33 -10.01
N ALA A 334 -15.65 30.38 -10.02
CA ALA A 334 -16.46 29.70 -11.03
C ALA A 334 -16.16 30.20 -12.45
N ARG A 335 -15.89 31.51 -12.61
CA ARG A 335 -15.50 32.09 -13.90
C ARG A 335 -14.12 31.63 -14.36
N LEU A 336 -13.15 31.49 -13.45
CA LEU A 336 -11.84 30.92 -13.77
C LEU A 336 -11.95 29.49 -14.30
N GLU A 337 -12.78 28.64 -13.68
CA GLU A 337 -13.06 27.29 -14.18
C GLU A 337 -13.75 27.30 -15.56
N GLU A 338 -14.61 28.28 -15.85
CA GLU A 338 -15.19 28.44 -17.19
C GLU A 338 -14.16 28.87 -18.23
N ILE A 339 -13.24 29.78 -17.87
CA ILE A 339 -12.15 30.23 -18.75
C ILE A 339 -11.22 29.06 -19.09
N GLU A 340 -10.82 28.27 -18.09
CA GLU A 340 -10.00 27.06 -18.28
C GLU A 340 -10.69 26.08 -19.23
N ARG A 341 -11.99 25.82 -19.02
CA ARG A 341 -12.80 24.98 -19.93
C ARG A 341 -12.83 25.53 -21.37
N GLU A 342 -13.00 26.84 -21.53
CA GLU A 342 -13.05 27.44 -22.87
C GLU A 342 -11.69 27.39 -23.58
N LEU A 343 -10.58 27.56 -22.85
CA LEU A 343 -9.22 27.40 -23.38
C LEU A 343 -8.93 25.95 -23.76
N ASP A 344 -9.36 24.99 -22.95
CA ASP A 344 -9.26 23.56 -23.25
C ASP A 344 -10.09 23.18 -24.48
N ASP A 345 -11.31 23.70 -24.62
CA ASP A 345 -12.17 23.50 -25.79
C ASP A 345 -11.52 24.08 -27.06
N LEU A 346 -10.91 25.26 -26.96
CA LEU A 346 -10.14 25.86 -28.06
C LEU A 346 -8.92 25.01 -28.43
N ASP A 347 -8.20 24.43 -27.45
CA ASP A 347 -7.07 23.55 -27.73
C ASP A 347 -7.50 22.19 -28.31
N ALA A 348 -8.59 21.62 -27.81
CA ALA A 348 -9.20 20.42 -28.36
C ALA A 348 -9.68 20.63 -29.80
N ALA A 349 -10.26 21.79 -30.11
CA ALA A 349 -10.68 22.17 -31.45
C ALA A 349 -9.51 22.36 -32.44
N ARG A 350 -8.27 22.47 -31.95
CA ARG A 350 -7.07 22.46 -32.79
C ARG A 350 -6.63 21.06 -33.18
N LYS A 351 -7.01 20.04 -32.41
CA LYS A 351 -6.61 18.63 -32.60
C LYS A 351 -7.63 17.90 -33.49
N VAL A 352 -7.89 18.44 -34.68
CA VAL A 352 -8.83 17.84 -35.63
C VAL A 352 -8.15 16.66 -36.34
N VAL A 353 -8.69 15.46 -36.14
CA VAL A 353 -8.28 14.27 -36.88
C VAL A 353 -8.97 14.25 -38.23
N ASP A 354 -8.20 14.11 -39.31
CA ASP A 354 -8.73 13.92 -40.66
C ASP A 354 -9.71 12.73 -40.70
N PRO A 355 -10.90 12.84 -41.31
CA PRO A 355 -11.85 11.74 -41.42
C PRO A 355 -11.26 10.43 -41.97
N GLU A 356 -10.26 10.48 -42.87
CA GLU A 356 -9.61 9.29 -43.43
C GLU A 356 -8.67 8.59 -42.41
N VAL A 357 -8.05 9.37 -41.52
CA VAL A 357 -7.23 8.87 -40.42
C VAL A 357 -8.12 8.37 -39.29
N ARG A 358 -9.20 9.09 -38.98
CA ARG A 358 -10.18 8.75 -37.94
C ARG A 358 -10.84 7.38 -38.18
N ALA A 359 -11.09 7.04 -39.45
CA ALA A 359 -11.58 5.72 -39.86
C ALA A 359 -10.59 4.56 -39.62
N GLN A 360 -9.36 4.85 -39.20
CA GLN A 360 -8.32 3.86 -38.82
C GLN A 360 -8.06 3.86 -37.31
N LEU A 361 -8.64 4.81 -36.57
CA LEU A 361 -8.48 4.95 -35.13
C LEU A 361 -9.63 4.31 -34.38
N GLY A 362 -9.36 3.83 -33.19
CA GLY A 362 -10.35 3.37 -32.23
C GLY A 362 -10.11 3.94 -30.84
N THR A 363 -11.07 3.69 -29.94
CA THR A 363 -10.98 4.07 -28.53
C THR A 363 -11.60 2.99 -27.64
N PHE A 364 -11.60 3.21 -26.33
CA PHE A 364 -12.22 2.32 -25.37
C PHE A 364 -13.47 2.96 -24.77
N VAL A 365 -14.43 2.11 -24.41
CA VAL A 365 -15.59 2.49 -23.61
C VAL A 365 -15.60 1.66 -22.34
N TYR A 366 -15.77 2.29 -21.20
CA TYR A 366 -15.72 1.65 -19.88
C TYR A 366 -16.79 2.19 -18.94
N ILE A 367 -16.95 1.58 -17.77
CA ILE A 367 -18.00 1.95 -16.80
C ILE A 367 -17.38 2.89 -15.75
N GLY A 368 -17.85 4.13 -15.64
CA GLY A 368 -17.44 5.05 -14.58
C GLY A 368 -17.85 4.58 -13.18
N GLY A 369 -17.22 5.08 -12.12
CA GLY A 369 -17.53 4.69 -10.73
C GLY A 369 -18.97 5.00 -10.27
N ASP A 370 -19.68 5.84 -11.03
CA ASP A 370 -21.10 6.18 -10.92
C ASP A 370 -22.02 5.19 -11.66
N GLY A 371 -21.46 4.25 -12.44
CA GLY A 371 -22.21 3.34 -13.30
C GLY A 371 -22.55 3.93 -14.67
N ALA A 372 -22.05 5.11 -15.03
CA ALA A 372 -22.27 5.72 -16.35
C ALA A 372 -21.23 5.24 -17.37
N VAL A 373 -21.57 5.27 -18.66
CA VAL A 373 -20.62 4.96 -19.74
C VAL A 373 -19.62 6.10 -19.89
N ARG A 374 -18.33 5.77 -19.94
CA ARG A 374 -17.24 6.72 -20.19
C ARG A 374 -16.44 6.31 -21.42
N VAL A 375 -16.02 7.31 -22.19
CA VAL A 375 -15.16 7.14 -23.36
C VAL A 375 -13.74 7.49 -22.97
N HIS A 376 -12.78 6.65 -23.38
CA HIS A 376 -11.38 6.92 -23.15
C HIS A 376 -10.90 8.11 -23.98
N THR A 377 -10.11 8.99 -23.37
CA THR A 377 -9.73 10.29 -23.95
C THR A 377 -8.69 10.17 -25.07
N ARG A 378 -7.93 9.07 -25.09
CA ARG A 378 -6.90 8.80 -26.10
C ARG A 378 -7.45 7.90 -27.22
N MET A 379 -6.93 8.10 -28.43
CA MET A 379 -7.25 7.29 -29.60
C MET A 379 -6.07 6.38 -29.95
N PHE A 380 -6.37 5.19 -30.46
CA PHE A 380 -5.41 4.14 -30.72
C PHE A 380 -5.61 3.54 -32.12
N SER A 381 -4.62 2.83 -32.62
CA SER A 381 -4.67 2.15 -33.92
C SER A 381 -4.01 0.77 -33.82
N GLU A 382 -4.52 -0.22 -34.56
CA GLU A 382 -3.93 -1.56 -34.61
C GLU A 382 -2.59 -1.60 -35.37
N LYS A 383 -2.35 -0.60 -36.22
CA LYS A 383 -1.11 -0.43 -37.00
C LYS A 383 -0.64 1.00 -36.82
N PRO A 384 0.67 1.29 -36.89
CA PRO A 384 1.16 2.66 -36.80
C PRO A 384 0.53 3.53 -37.90
N VAL A 385 -0.29 4.50 -37.49
CA VAL A 385 -0.85 5.51 -38.39
C VAL A 385 -0.10 6.82 -38.14
N VAL A 386 0.55 7.33 -39.18
CA VAL A 386 1.22 8.64 -39.16
C VAL A 386 0.28 9.63 -39.83
N ASP A 387 -0.02 10.75 -39.17
CA ASP A 387 -0.75 11.85 -39.77
C ASP A 387 -0.04 12.30 -41.07
N PRO A 388 -0.69 12.33 -42.24
CA PRO A 388 -0.11 12.81 -43.49
C PRO A 388 0.45 14.24 -43.42
N ASN A 389 0.01 15.03 -42.43
CA ASN A 389 0.43 16.41 -42.19
C ASN A 389 1.51 16.53 -41.09
N ALA A 390 1.94 15.43 -40.46
CA ALA A 390 2.99 15.49 -39.45
C ALA A 390 4.35 15.84 -40.07
N PRO A 391 5.14 16.77 -39.47
CA PRO A 391 6.52 16.98 -39.90
C PRO A 391 7.33 15.69 -39.74
N VAL A 392 8.07 15.33 -40.78
CA VAL A 392 8.83 14.07 -40.86
C VAL A 392 9.93 14.05 -39.79
N VAL A 393 9.66 13.36 -38.68
CA VAL A 393 10.67 12.94 -37.71
C VAL A 393 11.05 11.51 -38.03
N VAL A 394 12.29 11.30 -38.43
CA VAL A 394 12.82 9.97 -38.75
C VAL A 394 13.21 9.27 -37.45
N SER A 395 12.40 8.31 -37.00
CA SER A 395 12.80 7.32 -35.99
C SER A 395 13.26 6.02 -36.68
N PRO A 396 14.40 5.43 -36.30
CA PRO A 396 14.81 4.15 -36.87
C PRO A 396 14.05 3.00 -36.19
N ILE A 397 13.20 2.33 -36.97
CA ILE A 397 12.61 1.04 -36.63
C ILE A 397 13.62 -0.04 -37.02
N GLY A 398 14.15 -0.75 -36.04
CA GLY A 398 14.90 -1.99 -36.21
C GLY A 398 14.21 -3.11 -35.46
N GLY A 399 13.45 -3.94 -36.18
CA GLY A 399 12.80 -5.13 -35.63
C GLY A 399 13.80 -6.24 -35.35
N ALA A 400 13.53 -6.99 -34.29
CA ALA A 400 14.03 -8.34 -34.09
C ALA A 400 12.89 -9.17 -33.48
N ASP A 401 12.43 -10.16 -34.25
CA ASP A 401 11.62 -11.27 -33.76
C ASP A 401 12.42 -12.03 -32.70
N ASP A 402 11.92 -12.07 -31.45
CA ASP A 402 12.43 -13.00 -30.44
C ASP A 402 11.41 -14.12 -30.21
N VAL A 403 11.82 -15.30 -30.66
CA VAL A 403 11.22 -16.60 -30.37
C VAL A 403 11.28 -16.81 -28.85
N VAL A 404 10.12 -16.82 -28.19
CA VAL A 404 10.03 -17.13 -26.76
C VAL A 404 10.27 -18.62 -26.55
N GLU A 405 11.51 -19.01 -26.23
CA GLU A 405 11.80 -20.31 -25.65
C GLU A 405 10.98 -20.47 -24.35
N GLN A 406 10.25 -21.59 -24.25
CA GLN A 406 9.49 -21.95 -23.06
C GLN A 406 10.44 -22.13 -21.87
N GLY A 407 10.63 -21.08 -21.08
CA GLY A 407 11.35 -21.10 -19.82
C GLY A 407 10.78 -22.13 -18.84
N VAL A 408 11.66 -22.68 -18.00
CA VAL A 408 11.33 -23.67 -16.97
C VAL A 408 10.19 -23.17 -16.08
N LYS A 409 9.12 -23.97 -15.96
CA LYS A 409 7.95 -23.68 -15.11
C LYS A 409 8.30 -23.80 -13.62
N LEU A 410 8.93 -22.78 -13.04
CA LEU A 410 9.14 -22.64 -11.60
C LEU A 410 7.90 -22.01 -10.94
N SER A 411 7.65 -22.31 -9.66
CA SER A 411 6.60 -21.63 -8.89
C SER A 411 7.01 -20.20 -8.55
N ALA A 412 6.05 -19.28 -8.38
CA ALA A 412 6.33 -17.88 -8.05
C ALA A 412 7.17 -17.74 -6.77
N THR A 413 6.83 -18.48 -5.71
CA THR A 413 7.61 -18.52 -4.47
C THR A 413 9.04 -18.95 -4.69
N LEU A 414 9.27 -19.99 -5.52
CA LEU A 414 10.62 -20.46 -5.82
C LEU A 414 11.40 -19.45 -6.66
N ILE A 415 10.73 -18.71 -7.56
CA ILE A 415 11.35 -17.62 -8.31
C ILE A 415 11.85 -16.53 -7.36
N ASP A 416 11.03 -16.12 -6.38
CA ASP A 416 11.40 -15.09 -5.41
C ASP A 416 12.53 -15.54 -4.47
N GLU A 417 12.48 -16.79 -3.99
CA GLU A 417 13.55 -17.39 -3.18
C GLU A 417 14.88 -17.43 -3.93
N LEU A 418 14.87 -17.92 -5.18
CA LEU A 418 16.08 -17.99 -6.01
C LEU A 418 16.60 -16.60 -6.39
N ALA A 419 15.71 -15.64 -6.68
CA ALA A 419 16.08 -14.25 -6.93
C ALA A 419 16.77 -13.64 -5.70
N THR A 420 16.24 -13.90 -4.51
CA THR A 420 16.82 -13.44 -3.24
C THR A 420 18.20 -14.04 -3.01
N GLN A 421 18.35 -15.36 -3.16
CA GLN A 421 19.63 -16.05 -2.98
C GLN A 421 20.67 -15.57 -4.00
N ARG A 422 20.28 -15.44 -5.28
CA ARG A 422 21.14 -14.92 -6.35
C ARG A 422 21.62 -13.49 -6.03
N ARG A 423 20.72 -12.64 -5.52
CA ARG A 423 21.06 -11.28 -5.09
C ARG A 423 22.04 -11.27 -3.91
N GLN A 424 21.86 -12.14 -2.92
CA GLN A 424 22.79 -12.24 -1.79
C GLN A 424 24.21 -12.65 -2.22
N ILE A 425 24.32 -13.57 -3.18
CA ILE A 425 25.62 -13.95 -3.77
C ILE A 425 26.28 -12.72 -4.42
N LEU A 426 25.54 -11.97 -5.25
CA LEU A 426 26.08 -10.76 -5.89
C LEU A 426 26.51 -9.72 -4.84
N VAL A 427 25.71 -9.50 -3.80
CA VAL A 427 26.02 -8.56 -2.71
C VAL A 427 27.31 -8.95 -2.00
N ALA A 428 27.53 -10.22 -1.68
CA ALA A 428 28.75 -10.67 -1.01
C ALA A 428 30.03 -10.37 -1.82
N HIS A 429 29.97 -10.54 -3.15
CA HIS A 429 31.09 -10.23 -4.03
C HIS A 429 31.29 -8.73 -4.23
N LEU A 430 30.22 -7.97 -4.46
CA LEU A 430 30.30 -6.52 -4.64
C LEU A 430 30.82 -5.82 -3.38
N ALA A 431 30.39 -6.26 -2.19
CA ALA A 431 30.87 -5.73 -0.91
C ALA A 431 32.38 -5.96 -0.69
N SER A 432 32.98 -6.92 -1.40
CA SER A 432 34.41 -7.21 -1.33
C SER A 432 35.25 -6.40 -2.33
N ASP A 433 34.62 -5.61 -3.20
CA ASP A 433 35.29 -4.78 -4.22
C ASP A 433 34.82 -3.31 -4.14
N PRO A 434 35.47 -2.48 -3.28
CA PRO A 434 35.08 -1.08 -3.09
C PRO A 434 35.22 -0.22 -4.35
N ALA A 435 36.16 -0.55 -5.25
CA ALA A 435 36.39 0.22 -6.47
C ALA A 435 35.22 0.00 -7.45
N LEU A 436 34.84 -1.26 -7.68
CA LEU A 436 33.67 -1.58 -8.51
C LEU A 436 32.37 -1.04 -7.88
N ALA A 437 32.25 -1.09 -6.55
CA ALA A 437 31.10 -0.54 -5.84
C ALA A 437 30.99 0.97 -6.03
N LEU A 438 32.12 1.71 -6.02
CA LEU A 438 32.15 3.14 -6.29
C LEU A 438 31.74 3.43 -7.75
N ASP A 439 32.34 2.75 -8.72
CA ASP A 439 31.97 2.89 -10.14
C ASP A 439 30.47 2.66 -10.36
N LEU A 440 29.92 1.60 -9.76
CA LEU A 440 28.51 1.25 -9.84
C LEU A 440 27.62 2.29 -9.16
N THR A 441 28.04 2.83 -8.02
CA THR A 441 27.32 3.88 -7.29
C THR A 441 27.18 5.13 -8.17
N ILE A 442 28.29 5.61 -8.74
CA ILE A 442 28.28 6.79 -9.62
C ILE A 442 27.44 6.52 -10.87
N PHE A 443 27.62 5.35 -11.51
CA PHE A 443 26.85 4.98 -12.70
C PHE A 443 25.34 4.95 -12.43
N LEU A 444 24.89 4.34 -11.33
CA LEU A 444 23.47 4.25 -11.01
C LEU A 444 22.85 5.63 -10.78
N MET A 445 23.55 6.51 -10.07
CA MET A 445 23.13 7.90 -9.86
C MET A 445 23.10 8.70 -11.17
N ALA A 446 24.13 8.56 -12.02
CA ALA A 446 24.18 9.20 -13.33
C ALA A 446 23.08 8.69 -14.27
N GLN A 447 22.80 7.38 -14.27
CA GLN A 447 21.74 6.77 -15.06
C GLN A 447 20.37 7.29 -14.62
N ASP A 448 20.10 7.39 -13.32
CA ASP A 448 18.86 7.97 -12.80
C ASP A 448 18.68 9.42 -13.28
N ALA A 449 19.73 10.23 -13.21
CA ALA A 449 19.71 11.62 -13.67
C ALA A 449 19.51 11.77 -15.20
N VAL A 450 20.14 10.92 -16.02
CA VAL A 450 20.01 10.97 -17.49
C VAL A 450 18.64 10.50 -17.96
N PHE A 451 18.10 9.46 -17.33
CA PHE A 451 16.86 8.82 -17.73
C PHE A 451 15.66 9.19 -16.84
N ALA A 452 15.73 10.30 -16.09
CA ALA A 452 14.67 10.73 -15.17
C ALA A 452 13.26 10.84 -15.82
N ASN A 453 13.20 11.16 -17.11
CA ASN A 453 11.94 11.26 -17.88
C ASN A 453 11.58 9.98 -18.65
N ASN A 454 12.39 8.92 -18.52
CA ASN A 454 12.21 7.66 -19.21
C ASN A 454 11.94 6.54 -18.21
N TYR A 455 11.02 5.63 -18.52
CA TYR A 455 10.77 4.46 -17.67
C TYR A 455 11.85 3.39 -17.88
N VAL A 456 13.05 3.62 -17.34
CA VAL A 456 14.14 2.64 -17.30
C VAL A 456 14.09 1.90 -15.97
N ARG A 457 13.89 0.57 -16.01
CA ARG A 457 13.90 -0.25 -14.79
C ARG A 457 15.28 -0.18 -14.13
N SER A 458 15.33 0.44 -12.94
CA SER A 458 16.50 0.34 -12.07
C SER A 458 16.47 -1.01 -11.35
N HIS A 459 17.60 -1.73 -11.41
CA HIS A 459 17.82 -2.96 -10.64
C HIS A 459 18.49 -2.69 -9.27
N SER A 460 18.43 -1.44 -8.81
CA SER A 460 18.97 -0.98 -7.53
C SER A 460 18.00 -0.02 -6.85
N THR A 461 18.05 0.03 -5.51
CA THR A 461 17.28 0.98 -4.69
C THR A 461 17.99 2.32 -4.51
N LEU A 462 19.25 2.43 -4.92
CA LEU A 462 20.00 3.69 -4.87
C LEU A 462 19.35 4.72 -5.80
N LYS A 463 19.05 5.90 -5.28
CA LYS A 463 18.49 7.04 -6.01
C LYS A 463 19.22 8.32 -5.63
N ALA A 464 19.31 9.25 -6.56
CA ALA A 464 19.84 10.59 -6.34
C ALA A 464 18.96 11.61 -7.05
N SER A 465 17.67 11.56 -6.71
CA SER A 465 16.65 12.42 -7.30
C SER A 465 16.89 13.88 -6.88
N PRO A 466 16.64 14.84 -7.78
CA PRO A 466 16.79 16.25 -7.44
C PRO A 466 15.80 16.64 -6.33
N SER A 467 16.22 17.57 -5.48
CA SER A 467 15.36 18.14 -4.45
C SER A 467 14.13 18.80 -5.08
N GLN A 468 12.99 18.72 -4.40
CA GLN A 468 11.79 19.42 -4.84
C GLN A 468 11.88 20.92 -4.51
N PHE A 469 11.27 21.74 -5.36
CA PHE A 469 11.12 23.17 -5.06
C PHE A 469 10.00 23.35 -4.02
N PRO A 470 10.26 24.05 -2.89
CA PRO A 470 9.24 24.28 -1.86
C PRO A 470 8.03 25.09 -2.34
N ILE A 471 8.18 25.84 -3.43
CA ILE A 471 7.12 26.63 -4.06
C ILE A 471 6.94 26.09 -5.47
N PHE A 472 5.76 25.52 -5.75
CA PHE A 472 5.46 24.84 -7.00
C PHE A 472 5.67 25.75 -8.23
N ALA A 473 5.26 27.02 -8.15
CA ALA A 473 5.36 28.01 -9.23
C ALA A 473 6.70 28.75 -9.29
N PHE A 474 7.59 28.60 -8.31
CA PHE A 474 8.89 29.27 -8.33
C PHE A 474 9.93 28.39 -9.01
N ARG A 475 10.60 28.95 -10.02
CA ARG A 475 11.82 28.42 -10.59
C ARG A 475 12.85 29.53 -10.60
N ASP A 476 14.08 29.22 -10.22
CA ASP A 476 15.19 30.17 -10.27
C ASP A 476 15.69 30.31 -11.72
N GLU A 477 14.81 30.67 -12.65
CA GLU A 477 15.14 30.76 -14.07
C GLU A 477 15.88 32.06 -14.37
N GLY A 478 17.05 31.94 -15.00
CA GLY A 478 17.86 33.08 -15.43
C GLY A 478 18.83 33.64 -14.39
N SER A 479 18.92 33.09 -13.17
CA SER A 479 19.98 33.45 -12.22
C SER A 479 21.36 32.99 -12.72
N LEU A 480 22.41 33.63 -12.21
CA LEU A 480 23.78 33.20 -12.50
C LEU A 480 24.05 31.77 -12.00
N ALA A 481 23.43 31.38 -10.89
CA ALA A 481 23.55 30.04 -10.33
C ALA A 481 22.93 28.99 -11.26
N SER A 482 21.69 29.21 -11.71
CA SER A 482 21.00 28.30 -12.62
C SER A 482 21.67 28.19 -13.99
N GLN A 483 22.21 29.30 -14.51
CA GLN A 483 23.02 29.28 -15.73
C GLN A 483 24.28 28.43 -15.55
N THR A 484 25.00 28.62 -14.43
CA THR A 484 26.21 27.86 -14.12
C THR A 484 25.92 26.37 -13.97
N ILE A 485 24.80 26.00 -13.33
CA ILE A 485 24.36 24.60 -13.21
C ILE A 485 24.05 24.00 -14.58
N ALA A 486 23.40 24.75 -15.47
CA ALA A 486 23.11 24.32 -16.84
C ALA A 486 24.39 24.09 -17.65
N ASP A 487 25.37 24.99 -17.54
CA ASP A 487 26.68 24.88 -18.18
C ASP A 487 27.44 23.64 -17.68
N GLN A 488 27.43 23.41 -16.36
CA GLN A 488 28.02 22.21 -15.74
C GLN A 488 27.35 20.93 -16.26
N ARG A 489 26.02 20.92 -16.38
CA ARG A 489 25.28 19.79 -16.96
C ARG A 489 25.70 19.53 -18.41
N GLN A 490 25.87 20.59 -19.21
CA GLN A 490 26.25 20.48 -20.62
C GLN A 490 27.70 19.98 -20.80
N ALA A 491 28.58 20.23 -19.83
CA ALA A 491 29.95 19.76 -19.85
C ALA A 491 30.11 18.25 -19.53
N LEU A 492 29.06 17.58 -19.04
CA LEU A 492 29.12 16.16 -18.67
C LEU A 492 29.31 15.26 -19.90
N VAL A 493 30.23 14.30 -19.79
CA VAL A 493 30.46 13.30 -20.84
C VAL A 493 29.31 12.29 -20.85
N THR A 494 28.53 12.29 -21.93
CA THR A 494 27.32 11.46 -22.10
C THR A 494 27.48 10.32 -23.10
N SER A 495 28.70 10.06 -23.60
CA SER A 495 28.97 9.03 -24.62
C SER A 495 28.53 7.62 -24.20
N TRP A 496 28.54 7.33 -22.91
CA TRP A 496 28.09 6.06 -22.32
C TRP A 496 26.57 5.87 -22.37
N ALA A 497 25.77 6.94 -22.46
CA ALA A 497 24.32 6.86 -22.31
C ALA A 497 23.60 6.27 -23.54
N GLY A 498 24.24 6.31 -24.72
CA GLY A 498 23.63 5.87 -25.99
C GLY A 498 23.60 4.36 -26.22
N HIS A 499 24.11 3.54 -25.30
CA HIS A 499 24.11 2.08 -25.47
C HIS A 499 22.77 1.45 -25.08
N ASP A 500 22.39 0.38 -25.80
CA ASP A 500 21.07 -0.26 -25.69
C ASP A 500 20.86 -0.98 -24.35
N THR A 501 21.91 -1.62 -23.82
CA THR A 501 21.83 -2.41 -22.58
C THR A 501 22.46 -1.69 -21.39
N MET A 502 21.93 -1.92 -20.19
CA MET A 502 22.49 -1.36 -18.96
C MET A 502 23.93 -1.82 -18.73
N SER A 503 24.27 -3.05 -19.08
CA SER A 503 25.65 -3.57 -19.00
C SER A 503 26.59 -2.82 -19.94
N ALA A 504 26.20 -2.60 -21.20
CA ALA A 504 27.02 -1.84 -22.14
C ALA A 504 27.19 -0.37 -21.71
N ARG A 505 26.13 0.25 -21.18
CA ARG A 505 26.21 1.59 -20.58
C ARG A 505 27.17 1.63 -19.39
N PHE A 506 27.11 0.62 -18.51
CA PHE A 506 28.01 0.52 -17.36
C PHE A 506 29.47 0.32 -17.77
N ASP A 507 29.75 -0.59 -18.70
CA ASP A 507 31.10 -0.82 -19.20
C ASP A 507 31.68 0.42 -19.89
N ALA A 508 30.86 1.12 -20.69
CA ALA A 508 31.25 2.39 -21.31
C ALA A 508 31.47 3.50 -20.26
N PHE A 509 30.67 3.54 -19.20
CA PHE A 509 30.83 4.49 -18.09
C PHE A 509 32.14 4.24 -17.32
N ARG A 510 32.49 2.97 -17.08
CA ARG A 510 33.77 2.60 -16.45
C ARG A 510 34.98 2.90 -17.33
N ALA A 511 34.79 2.97 -18.64
CA ALA A 511 35.85 3.34 -19.58
C ALA A 511 36.13 4.85 -19.62
N LEU A 512 35.33 5.69 -18.96
CA LEU A 512 35.61 7.11 -18.80
C LEU A 512 36.90 7.34 -18.00
N ASP A 513 37.44 8.56 -18.02
CA ASP A 513 38.50 8.95 -17.10
C ASP A 513 37.91 9.36 -15.73
N ASP A 514 38.80 9.52 -14.74
CA ASP A 514 38.41 9.89 -13.39
C ASP A 514 37.79 11.29 -13.33
N GLU A 515 38.16 12.19 -14.24
CA GLU A 515 37.60 13.55 -14.33
C GLU A 515 36.15 13.51 -14.78
N ALA A 516 35.81 12.75 -15.82
CA ALA A 516 34.45 12.60 -16.31
C ALA A 516 33.56 11.86 -15.31
N ARG A 517 34.06 10.81 -14.64
CA ARG A 517 33.32 10.16 -13.53
C ARG A 517 33.12 11.12 -12.35
N GLY A 518 34.17 11.88 -12.01
CA GLY A 518 34.16 12.91 -10.97
C GLY A 518 33.11 13.99 -11.24
N GLY A 519 33.00 14.45 -12.49
CA GLY A 519 31.99 15.41 -12.92
C GLY A 519 30.56 14.89 -12.70
N TRP A 520 30.29 13.62 -13.03
CA TRP A 520 28.98 13.01 -12.79
C TRP A 520 28.61 12.92 -11.32
N VAL A 521 29.52 12.44 -10.46
CA VAL A 521 29.22 12.35 -9.02
C VAL A 521 29.02 13.72 -8.40
N ALA A 522 29.85 14.71 -8.77
CA ALA A 522 29.72 16.08 -8.27
C ALA A 522 28.38 16.71 -8.69
N PHE A 523 28.03 16.60 -9.98
CA PHE A 523 26.77 17.16 -10.50
C PHE A 523 25.56 16.51 -9.84
N VAL A 524 25.51 15.18 -9.77
CA VAL A 524 24.34 14.48 -9.24
C VAL A 524 24.17 14.72 -7.74
N ILE A 525 25.24 14.68 -6.93
CA ILE A 525 25.17 14.99 -5.49
C ILE A 525 24.70 16.43 -5.28
N ALA A 526 25.20 17.40 -6.06
CA ALA A 526 24.81 18.80 -5.91
C ALA A 526 23.30 19.03 -6.10
N GLN A 527 22.61 18.23 -6.91
CA GLN A 527 21.16 18.32 -7.11
C GLN A 527 20.32 17.78 -5.95
N THR A 528 20.93 17.00 -5.03
CA THR A 528 20.22 16.37 -3.90
C THR A 528 20.05 17.27 -2.68
N PHE A 529 20.69 18.45 -2.66
CA PHE A 529 20.59 19.37 -1.53
C PHE A 529 19.20 20.00 -1.44
N GLU A 530 18.59 19.89 -0.27
CA GLU A 530 17.32 20.52 0.05
C GLU A 530 17.48 22.05 0.22
N PRO A 531 16.49 22.87 -0.18
CA PRO A 531 16.53 24.31 0.04
C PRO A 531 16.47 24.67 1.53
N THR A 532 17.50 25.35 2.00
CA THR A 532 17.64 25.81 3.39
C THR A 532 17.83 27.31 3.45
N LEU A 533 17.60 27.90 4.63
CA LEU A 533 17.74 29.33 4.86
C LEU A 533 18.41 29.57 6.21
N ASN A 534 19.28 30.57 6.29
CA ASN A 534 19.90 31.00 7.53
C ASN A 534 18.98 31.95 8.32
N ALA A 535 17.69 31.57 8.44
CA ALA A 535 16.68 32.30 9.20
C ALA A 535 15.45 31.43 9.50
N GLY A 536 14.85 31.65 10.67
CA GLY A 536 13.59 31.04 11.11
C GLY A 536 13.74 29.96 12.19
N ASP A 537 12.64 29.68 12.89
CA ASP A 537 12.51 28.52 13.78
C ASP A 537 11.93 27.33 12.98
N GLY A 538 12.52 26.14 13.11
CA GLY A 538 12.06 24.91 12.46
C GLY A 538 13.00 24.35 11.37
N GLY A 539 12.50 23.39 10.59
CA GLY A 539 13.31 22.51 9.72
C GLY A 539 13.96 23.12 8.47
N ARG A 540 13.98 24.45 8.31
CA ARG A 540 14.66 25.14 7.20
C ARG A 540 16.04 25.68 7.56
N LEU A 541 16.37 25.77 8.85
CA LEU A 541 17.71 26.10 9.33
C LEU A 541 18.61 24.87 9.22
N ASN A 542 19.76 25.00 8.56
CA ASN A 542 20.68 23.89 8.37
C ASN A 542 22.15 24.34 8.48
N GLY A 543 22.71 24.28 9.69
CA GLY A 543 24.10 24.67 9.93
C GLY A 543 25.14 23.84 9.20
N PHE A 544 24.78 22.63 8.70
CA PHE A 544 25.66 21.84 7.85
C PHE A 544 25.79 22.44 6.45
N HIS A 545 24.70 22.97 5.86
CA HIS A 545 24.76 23.69 4.59
C HIS A 545 25.60 24.97 4.70
N ASP A 546 25.47 25.71 5.81
CA ASP A 546 26.36 26.84 6.13
C ASP A 546 27.83 26.42 6.27
N HIS A 547 28.09 25.25 6.89
CA HIS A 547 29.44 24.71 6.97
C HIS A 547 30.03 24.38 5.60
N LEU A 548 29.24 23.75 4.71
CA LEU A 548 29.65 23.49 3.33
C LEU A 548 29.90 24.78 2.54
N GLY A 549 29.03 25.78 2.70
CA GLY A 549 29.21 27.10 2.09
C GLY A 549 30.53 27.76 2.48
N ARG A 550 30.96 27.61 3.75
CA ARG A 550 32.28 28.08 4.22
C ARG A 550 33.44 27.26 3.68
N ILE A 551 33.32 25.94 3.57
CA ILE A 551 34.34 25.08 2.95
C ILE A 551 34.57 25.47 1.48
N LEU A 552 33.48 25.79 0.78
CA LEU A 552 33.50 26.19 -0.63
C LEU A 552 33.83 27.68 -0.84
N ASP A 553 34.02 28.46 0.24
CA ASP A 553 34.25 29.90 0.22
C ASP A 553 33.21 30.66 -0.64
N ILE A 554 31.93 30.34 -0.46
CA ILE A 554 30.84 30.91 -1.27
C ILE A 554 30.66 32.40 -0.93
N ARG A 555 30.90 33.24 -1.93
CA ARG A 555 30.64 34.69 -1.91
C ARG A 555 29.27 34.99 -2.49
N VAL A 556 28.21 34.84 -1.67
CA VAL A 556 26.79 34.97 -2.07
C VAL A 556 26.52 36.24 -2.86
N GLU A 557 27.23 37.32 -2.54
CA GLU A 557 27.10 38.62 -3.16
C GLU A 557 27.53 38.65 -4.65
N GLN A 558 28.23 37.62 -5.14
CA GLN A 558 28.54 37.43 -6.55
C GLN A 558 27.42 36.69 -7.30
N TRP A 559 26.56 35.97 -6.58
CA TRP A 559 25.51 35.11 -7.12
C TRP A 559 24.12 35.73 -7.00
N TRP A 560 23.88 36.50 -5.95
CA TRP A 560 22.58 37.09 -5.64
C TRP A 560 22.73 38.50 -5.03
N ARG A 561 21.80 39.38 -5.41
CA ARG A 561 21.72 40.75 -4.89
C ARG A 561 20.29 41.13 -4.52
N PRO A 562 20.08 41.85 -3.40
CA PRO A 562 18.77 42.36 -3.06
C PRO A 562 18.38 43.49 -4.01
N THR A 563 17.25 43.32 -4.67
CA THR A 563 16.63 44.29 -5.58
C THR A 563 15.26 44.69 -5.04
N ALA A 564 14.65 45.72 -5.65
CA ALA A 564 13.29 46.12 -5.31
C ALA A 564 12.28 44.99 -5.57
N ALA A 565 12.46 44.21 -6.64
CA ALA A 565 11.56 43.14 -7.03
C ALA A 565 11.73 41.86 -6.17
N ASN A 566 12.98 41.45 -5.89
CA ASN A 566 13.23 40.16 -5.23
C ASN A 566 13.21 40.21 -3.69
N PHE A 567 13.52 41.36 -3.06
CA PHE A 567 13.68 41.46 -1.61
C PHE A 567 13.06 42.74 -1.04
N PHE A 568 13.58 43.93 -1.40
CA PHE A 568 13.23 45.17 -0.69
C PHE A 568 11.75 45.56 -0.83
N GLY A 569 11.10 45.28 -1.96
CA GLY A 569 9.67 45.53 -2.13
C GLY A 569 8.78 44.59 -1.30
N ARG A 570 9.31 43.42 -0.94
CA ARG A 570 8.59 42.32 -0.27
C ARG A 570 8.75 42.33 1.26
N VAL A 571 9.70 43.08 1.80
CA VAL A 571 9.91 43.21 3.26
C VAL A 571 9.17 44.40 3.85
N LYS A 572 9.04 44.43 5.18
CA LYS A 572 8.50 45.59 5.92
C LYS A 572 9.43 46.80 5.82
N LYS A 573 8.88 48.00 5.99
CA LYS A 573 9.65 49.24 5.93
C LYS A 573 10.79 49.27 6.94
N ASP A 574 10.57 48.74 8.14
CA ASP A 574 11.60 48.72 9.19
C ASP A 574 12.81 47.87 8.79
N VAL A 575 12.60 46.71 8.15
CA VAL A 575 13.70 45.86 7.64
C VAL A 575 14.58 46.60 6.62
N MET A 576 13.99 47.45 5.78
CA MET A 576 14.75 48.29 4.85
C MET A 576 15.54 49.39 5.56
N LEU A 577 14.97 49.95 6.63
CA LEU A 577 15.63 50.97 7.45
C LEU A 577 16.78 50.35 8.26
N ASP A 578 16.61 49.14 8.78
CA ASP A 578 17.64 48.37 9.47
C ASP A 578 18.79 48.04 8.50
N ALA A 579 18.49 47.62 7.27
CA ALA A 579 19.52 47.44 6.23
C ALA A 579 20.32 48.72 5.94
N LEU A 580 19.67 49.89 5.88
CA LEU A 580 20.35 51.17 5.71
C LEU A 580 21.20 51.56 6.93
N GLU A 581 20.76 51.16 8.13
CA GLU A 581 21.52 51.34 9.36
C GLU A 581 22.77 50.45 9.40
N ASP A 582 22.69 49.19 8.97
CA ASP A 582 23.85 48.31 8.84
C ASP A 582 24.88 48.87 7.84
N ILE A 583 24.40 49.45 6.73
CA ILE A 583 25.25 49.95 5.65
C ILE A 583 25.91 51.28 6.00
N GLY A 584 25.15 52.23 6.57
CA GLY A 584 25.58 53.63 6.73
C GLY A 584 25.26 54.25 8.09
N GLY A 585 24.89 53.44 9.08
CA GLY A 585 24.59 53.86 10.43
C GLY A 585 23.26 54.61 10.60
N PRO A 586 22.98 55.12 11.81
CA PRO A 586 21.70 55.75 12.15
C PRO A 586 21.44 57.04 11.34
N ILE A 587 22.49 57.67 10.79
CA ILE A 587 22.37 58.84 9.92
C ILE A 587 21.68 58.47 8.59
N LEU A 588 22.07 57.34 8.00
CA LEU A 588 21.50 56.88 6.74
C LEU A 588 20.05 56.42 6.94
N ARG A 589 19.77 55.71 8.04
CA ARG A 589 18.40 55.39 8.48
C ARG A 589 17.53 56.64 8.62
N GLY A 590 18.03 57.64 9.34
CA GLY A 590 17.32 58.90 9.61
C GLY A 590 16.97 59.67 8.34
N ARG A 591 17.84 59.66 7.33
CA ARG A 591 17.62 60.33 6.03
C ARG A 591 16.41 59.80 5.29
N TYR A 592 16.10 58.52 5.42
CA TYR A 592 15.04 57.85 4.66
C TYR A 592 13.86 57.39 5.53
N LYS A 593 13.83 57.76 6.82
CA LYS A 593 12.78 57.38 7.77
C LYS A 593 11.37 57.75 7.28
N ASP A 594 11.21 58.91 6.64
CA ASP A 594 9.91 59.40 6.17
C ASP A 594 9.62 59.06 4.70
N ALA A 595 10.53 58.32 4.02
CA ALA A 595 10.33 57.90 2.64
C ALA A 595 9.15 56.92 2.50
N LYS A 596 8.48 56.94 1.34
CA LYS A 596 7.44 55.95 1.01
C LYS A 596 8.09 54.58 0.75
N LYS A 597 7.37 53.50 1.04
CA LYS A 597 7.88 52.12 0.95
C LYS A 597 8.48 51.78 -0.42
N GLY A 598 7.80 52.12 -1.52
CA GLY A 598 8.29 51.84 -2.88
C GLY A 598 9.55 52.62 -3.27
N ASP A 599 9.59 53.90 -2.90
CA ASP A 599 10.77 54.77 -3.13
C ASP A 599 11.97 54.29 -2.30
N LEU A 600 11.71 53.87 -1.06
CA LEU A 600 12.71 53.28 -0.17
C LEU A 600 13.28 51.99 -0.76
N ALA A 601 12.43 51.08 -1.23
CA ALA A 601 12.86 49.81 -1.82
C ALA A 601 13.75 50.03 -3.06
N THR A 602 13.37 50.98 -3.91
CA THR A 602 14.16 51.35 -5.10
C THR A 602 15.50 51.96 -4.71
N THR A 603 15.52 52.79 -3.66
CA THR A 603 16.74 53.43 -3.15
C THR A 603 17.71 52.42 -2.53
N CYS A 604 17.22 51.50 -1.69
CA CYS A 604 18.01 50.41 -1.12
C CYS A 604 18.60 49.53 -2.23
N ALA A 605 17.79 49.17 -3.23
CA ALA A 605 18.25 48.38 -4.38
C ALA A 605 19.34 49.11 -5.18
N ALA A 606 19.17 50.40 -5.47
CA ALA A 606 20.19 51.20 -6.15
C ALA A 606 21.50 51.23 -5.35
N LEU A 607 21.41 51.48 -4.03
CA LEU A 607 22.57 51.55 -3.15
C LEU A 607 23.34 50.21 -3.11
N CYS A 608 22.65 49.08 -2.95
CA CYS A 608 23.25 47.75 -2.94
C CYS A 608 23.84 47.32 -4.31
N ASN A 609 23.33 47.89 -5.41
CA ASN A 609 23.90 47.72 -6.75
C ASN A 609 25.03 48.73 -7.06
N GLY A 610 25.51 49.48 -6.06
CA GLY A 610 26.58 50.47 -6.22
C GLY A 610 26.15 51.75 -6.97
N GLN A 611 24.85 51.94 -7.17
CA GLN A 611 24.26 53.11 -7.81
C GLN A 611 23.88 54.15 -6.74
N GLY A 612 24.71 55.19 -6.60
CA GLY A 612 24.42 56.29 -5.68
C GLY A 612 25.63 57.18 -5.40
N ILE A 613 25.38 58.47 -5.15
CA ILE A 613 26.41 59.42 -4.69
C ILE A 613 26.53 59.28 -3.16
N VAL A 614 27.32 58.30 -2.74
CA VAL A 614 27.69 58.04 -1.33
C VAL A 614 29.21 57.95 -1.20
N GLU A 615 29.69 58.12 0.03
CA GLU A 615 31.09 57.93 0.41
C GLU A 615 31.58 56.52 0.04
N ALA A 616 32.88 56.39 -0.24
CA ALA A 616 33.46 55.14 -0.74
C ALA A 616 33.27 53.96 0.24
N GLU A 617 33.39 54.21 1.54
CA GLU A 617 33.21 53.20 2.59
C GLU A 617 31.75 52.69 2.65
N ILE A 618 30.78 53.60 2.56
CA ILE A 618 29.35 53.25 2.54
C ILE A 618 29.02 52.47 1.26
N ARG A 619 29.64 52.83 0.13
CA ARG A 619 29.47 52.10 -1.13
C ARG A 619 29.98 50.67 -1.01
N GLU A 620 31.18 50.47 -0.45
CA GLU A 620 31.77 49.16 -0.25
C GLU A 620 30.88 48.28 0.64
N LYS A 621 30.45 48.81 1.79
CA LYS A 621 29.50 48.15 2.70
C LYS A 621 28.18 47.82 2.02
N ALA A 622 27.61 48.76 1.25
CA ALA A 622 26.37 48.52 0.51
C ALA A 622 26.50 47.41 -0.53
N THR A 623 27.63 47.39 -1.26
CA THR A 623 27.93 46.33 -2.25
C THR A 623 28.39 45.02 -1.61
N ALA A 624 28.58 44.95 -0.30
CA ALA A 624 28.84 43.69 0.42
C ALA A 624 27.63 43.22 1.22
N TRP A 625 26.65 44.10 1.42
CA TRP A 625 25.50 43.82 2.28
C TRP A 625 24.59 42.74 1.71
N LEU A 626 24.18 41.83 2.59
CA LEU A 626 23.24 40.75 2.35
C LEU A 626 22.33 40.59 3.58
N PRO A 627 21.05 40.23 3.40
CA PRO A 627 20.19 39.79 4.50
C PRO A 627 20.81 38.57 5.20
N ASP A 628 20.70 38.49 6.53
CA ASP A 628 21.24 37.38 7.33
C ASP A 628 20.76 36.01 6.80
N ALA A 629 19.48 35.94 6.41
CA ALA A 629 18.85 34.76 5.83
C ALA A 629 19.59 34.14 4.62
N MET A 630 20.33 34.95 3.85
CA MET A 630 21.04 34.53 2.65
C MET A 630 22.52 34.18 2.90
N ARG A 631 23.05 34.41 4.10
CA ARG A 631 24.46 34.18 4.41
C ARG A 631 24.71 32.72 4.75
N PHE A 632 25.91 32.21 4.43
CA PHE A 632 26.38 30.89 4.87
C PHE A 632 27.24 31.00 6.14
N ASP A 633 26.71 31.59 7.21
CA ASP A 633 27.44 31.87 8.45
C ASP A 633 26.82 31.26 9.72
N ALA A 634 25.73 30.50 9.59
CA ALA A 634 25.15 29.80 10.73
C ALA A 634 26.12 28.77 11.32
N ILE A 635 26.10 28.64 12.65
CA ILE A 635 26.83 27.59 13.36
C ILE A 635 25.87 26.44 13.65
N GLU A 636 26.23 25.25 13.21
CA GLU A 636 25.52 24.01 13.51
C GLU A 636 25.40 23.81 15.02
N LYS A 637 24.16 23.64 15.49
CA LYS A 637 23.87 23.36 16.91
C LYS A 637 23.77 21.86 17.11
N PRO A 638 24.24 21.32 18.24
CA PRO A 638 24.08 19.90 18.54
C PRO A 638 22.58 19.52 18.59
N GLU A 639 22.26 18.32 18.11
CA GLU A 639 20.90 17.79 18.17
C GLU A 639 20.40 17.69 19.63
N ARG A 640 19.10 17.92 19.84
CA ARG A 640 18.47 17.86 21.16
C ARG A 640 18.52 16.44 21.76
N TYR A 641 18.58 15.43 20.90
CA TYR A 641 18.73 14.02 21.29
C TYR A 641 19.95 13.44 20.58
N PRO A 642 20.82 12.69 21.28
CA PRO A 642 22.00 12.11 20.64
C PRO A 642 21.59 11.02 19.65
N ALA A 643 22.08 11.12 18.42
CA ALA A 643 21.93 10.07 17.42
C ALA A 643 22.60 8.77 17.89
N ARG A 644 21.83 7.68 17.95
CA ARG A 644 22.36 6.33 18.29
C ARG A 644 22.72 5.58 17.02
N SER A 645 23.97 5.16 16.90
CA SER A 645 24.44 4.31 15.82
C SER A 645 24.47 2.85 16.25
N ALA A 646 23.86 1.95 15.48
CA ALA A 646 23.96 0.51 15.71
C ALA A 646 25.37 -0.06 15.42
N PHE A 647 26.27 0.75 14.86
CA PHE A 647 27.65 0.36 14.54
C PHE A 647 28.66 0.78 15.61
N LEU A 648 28.25 1.61 16.57
CA LEU A 648 29.08 2.03 17.70
C LEU A 648 28.50 1.34 18.94
N GLU A 649 29.30 0.48 19.59
CA GLU A 649 28.93 -0.06 20.90
C GLU A 649 28.81 1.13 21.87
N ALA A 650 27.60 1.39 22.38
CA ALA A 650 27.43 2.40 23.41
C ALA A 650 28.13 1.91 24.68
N GLU A 651 29.11 2.65 25.17
CA GLU A 651 29.49 2.53 26.58
C GLU A 651 28.23 2.84 27.41
N GLU A 652 27.91 1.95 28.34
CA GLU A 652 26.78 2.09 29.26
C GLU A 652 27.00 3.32 30.16
N ASP A 653 26.49 4.48 29.75
CA ASP A 653 26.36 5.61 30.67
C ASP A 653 24.98 5.59 31.34
N GLU A 654 25.04 5.49 32.66
CA GLU A 654 23.96 5.47 33.64
C GLU A 654 23.08 6.74 33.57
N ASP A 655 21.79 6.54 33.80
CA ASP A 655 20.79 7.52 34.26
C ASP A 655 20.56 8.78 33.41
N VAL A 656 19.62 8.68 32.46
CA VAL A 656 18.76 9.82 32.09
C VAL A 656 17.35 9.49 32.53
N GLU A 657 16.95 10.03 33.69
CA GLU A 657 15.56 9.95 34.16
C GLU A 657 14.63 10.53 33.08
N ALA A 658 13.63 9.73 32.71
CA ALA A 658 12.53 10.15 31.86
C ALA A 658 11.76 11.26 32.59
N VAL A 659 11.90 12.50 32.12
CA VAL A 659 11.04 13.60 32.55
C VAL A 659 9.70 13.39 31.84
N ASP A 660 8.70 12.99 32.62
CA ASP A 660 7.31 12.80 32.21
C ASP A 660 6.72 14.18 31.85
N ASP A 661 6.21 14.31 30.62
CA ASP A 661 5.56 15.53 30.12
C ASP A 661 4.21 15.71 30.84
N ALA A 662 4.16 16.65 31.79
CA ALA A 662 2.92 17.25 32.24
C ALA A 662 2.52 18.35 31.25
N LEU A 663 1.43 18.09 30.52
CA LEU A 663 0.60 19.11 29.90
C LEU A 663 0.19 20.14 30.96
N ASP A 664 0.58 21.39 30.79
CA ASP A 664 -0.27 22.55 31.08
C ASP A 664 0.31 23.79 30.42
N GLY A 665 -0.53 24.47 29.65
CA GLY A 665 -0.25 25.82 29.19
C GLY A 665 -0.50 26.81 30.31
N GLU A 666 0.30 27.87 30.35
CA GLU A 666 -0.18 29.21 30.70
C GLU A 666 0.87 30.24 30.31
N ASP A 667 0.38 31.29 29.64
CA ASP A 667 1.07 32.52 29.32
C ASP A 667 1.70 33.16 30.57
N VAL A 668 2.95 33.61 30.46
CA VAL A 668 3.45 34.69 31.31
C VAL A 668 4.30 35.65 30.47
N GLU A 669 3.79 36.88 30.34
CA GLU A 669 4.45 38.05 29.74
C GLU A 669 5.76 38.44 30.45
N PRO A 670 6.68 39.18 29.77
CA PRO A 670 7.93 39.59 30.35
C PRO A 670 7.75 40.86 31.18
N VAL A 671 8.00 40.77 32.49
CA VAL A 671 8.19 41.97 33.33
C VAL A 671 9.68 42.25 33.42
N GLY A 672 10.11 43.32 32.76
CA GLY A 672 11.34 44.01 33.12
C GLY A 672 11.11 44.90 34.34
N ASP A 673 12.09 44.94 35.24
CA ASP A 673 12.41 46.17 35.96
C ASP A 673 13.92 46.23 36.23
N ILE A 674 14.44 47.44 36.09
CA ILE A 674 15.84 47.86 36.14
C ILE A 674 16.08 48.51 37.52
N THR A 675 17.36 48.66 37.91
CA THR A 675 17.92 49.54 38.95
C THR A 675 17.87 48.99 40.38
N ASP A 676 18.84 49.22 41.27
CA ASP A 676 20.23 49.66 41.23
C ASP A 676 20.70 49.51 42.71
N ASP A 677 21.95 49.09 42.91
CA ASP A 677 22.91 49.73 43.84
C ASP A 677 22.57 49.68 45.36
N ASP A 678 23.45 49.22 46.25
CA ASP A 678 24.66 49.96 46.57
C ASP A 678 25.60 49.13 47.47
N GLY A 679 26.90 49.26 47.22
CA GLY A 679 27.97 48.53 47.87
C GLY A 679 29.35 49.13 47.62
N LEU A 680 29.46 50.46 47.72
CA LEU A 680 30.65 51.28 48.01
C LEU A 680 31.96 50.55 48.40
N SER A 681 33.04 50.73 47.63
CA SER A 681 34.22 51.53 48.04
C SER A 681 35.36 51.51 46.99
N GLU A 682 35.66 52.65 46.36
CA GLU A 682 36.89 53.44 46.55
C GLU A 682 37.09 54.45 45.40
N ALA A 683 37.43 55.67 45.78
CA ALA A 683 37.57 56.84 44.93
C ALA A 683 38.98 56.99 44.35
N ALA A 684 39.07 57.29 43.06
CA ALA A 684 40.03 58.23 42.45
C ALA A 684 39.59 58.59 41.02
#